data_AF-R6A090-F1
#
_entry.id   AF-R6A090-F1
#
_cell.length_a   1.000
_cell.length_b   1.000
_cell.length_c   1.000
_cell.angle_alpha   90.00
_cell.angle_beta   90.00
_cell.angle_gamma   90.00
#
_symmetry.space_group_name_H-M   'P 1'
#
loop_
_entity.id
_entity.type
_entity.pdbx_description
1 polymer ?
#
loop_
_entity_poly.entity_id
_entity_poly.type
_entity_poly.pdbx_seq_one_letter_code
_entity_poly.pdbx_strand_id
1 'polypeptide(L)'
;MKKQLLTLALLAVAGTAGAQYQLPNGNFEGGYADKIKIDRNSGNQVPNNWHWFHDKTGSIAASTVSMSGMHNYVVTDGNNHYVKLVQGSMGGNGNLTTGIINAGSSSPTTDGGLKNYNWSDPTGKGDNKTKVPTNRSGQNEGTSAAGQTFSGKPDAIKFKYAAYLKDASQRIQLRAVVHGEGRYRDPEYSKDNYDDIKWGVATFNDTRTLSSSSDKVVLKEAQAEFVAGINQSSITPAAVLVSLTTNENPGVGDKGNFACFDDIEFVYYHALKSATYNGQAIANFAENTLNYDLSSQVYDEKKFDCTVKGIGAEAVKSYNESTGLLTVTVNGNNISADATSKTVYTFQFKKMDYTGVLSALSVNGKNIETFAEDSYHNTVVGDYTKDCVKATAKGADDVVATSYDPATRIYSIKVTGGSKVNNYYVKFAKTTTDYKGKMSIAMDNGWLSAATSTVGITTPVDGKADFQLLGFALGGAPIGDIFVTDVPYTEKNGVVDLYKEQTITIFGDASKDMGLIDLPVVLTGTLKDGKLTAKIDITWGEYPITVDLVPLDATSLDLSSNAVDLEGTPLADMKADMTNSNLTIFLREGTEGVDAKEKNVVVGTTASSLSLTDGNDWGVTKDFTAAAVSYDRVFKNDGNYVQSFVLPFGFTVPAGTTVAELSSVNGNNLVFKPVAETVANKPYLVVTTDGEFINKLTNVQVKATTGADLTTTVDNVSHIGSYTAQSVKDVYGYANGKFVKATTGSVKPFRTYVKVAGSQGAAPMAFGVNIEGTVTGINNATTAATAKEAIYNLQGVRVSGDLKHLTKGVYIVNGQKVVVK
;
A
#
# COMPACT_ATOMS: atom_id res chain seq x y z
N MET A 1 -2.86 -8.75 -20.71
CA MET A 1 -3.87 -9.70 -21.23
C MET A 1 -4.44 -10.54 -20.09
N LYS A 2 -5.70 -10.29 -19.69
CA LYS A 2 -6.61 -11.23 -19.01
C LYS A 2 -8.00 -10.55 -19.00
N LYS A 3 -8.98 -11.20 -19.63
CA LYS A 3 -10.36 -10.71 -19.80
C LYS A 3 -11.02 -10.54 -18.43
N GLN A 4 -11.28 -9.31 -18.01
CA GLN A 4 -12.22 -9.05 -16.90
C GLN A 4 -13.63 -9.01 -17.49
N LEU A 5 -14.43 -10.01 -17.11
CA LEU A 5 -15.88 -10.00 -17.32
C LEU A 5 -16.44 -8.75 -16.62
N LEU A 6 -17.14 -7.91 -17.39
CA LEU A 6 -17.96 -6.85 -16.84
C LEU A 6 -19.14 -7.51 -16.11
N THR A 7 -19.06 -7.57 -14.78
CA THR A 7 -20.12 -8.08 -13.92
C THR A 7 -21.34 -7.17 -14.06
N LEU A 8 -22.40 -7.67 -14.69
CA LEU A 8 -23.72 -7.07 -14.66
C LEU A 8 -24.22 -7.14 -13.20
N ALA A 9 -24.09 -6.06 -12.45
CA ALA A 9 -24.62 -5.98 -11.10
C ALA A 9 -26.15 -5.95 -11.17
N LEU A 10 -26.79 -7.13 -11.10
CA LEU A 10 -28.19 -7.22 -10.70
C LEU A 10 -28.25 -6.82 -9.22
N LEU A 11 -28.78 -5.63 -8.94
CA LEU A 11 -29.25 -5.30 -7.60
C LEU A 11 -30.42 -6.25 -7.27
N ALA A 12 -30.13 -7.28 -6.46
CA ALA A 12 -31.14 -8.05 -5.77
C ALA A 12 -31.67 -7.20 -4.60
N VAL A 13 -32.86 -6.63 -4.75
CA VAL A 13 -33.56 -5.95 -3.64
C VAL A 13 -34.28 -7.02 -2.82
N ALA A 14 -33.98 -7.02 -1.52
CA ALA A 14 -34.51 -7.95 -0.52
C ALA A 14 -36.05 -7.85 -0.38
N GLY A 15 -36.68 -9.00 -0.15
CA GLY A 15 -38.13 -9.16 -0.11
C GLY A 15 -38.83 -8.42 1.02
N THR A 16 -39.71 -7.51 0.64
CA THR A 16 -40.97 -7.22 1.33
C THR A 16 -42.10 -7.87 0.53
N ALA A 17 -43.32 -8.01 1.11
CA ALA A 17 -44.47 -8.68 0.51
C ALA A 17 -44.53 -8.54 -1.02
N GLY A 18 -44.51 -9.66 -1.75
CA GLY A 18 -44.21 -9.69 -3.19
C GLY A 18 -45.05 -8.69 -3.98
N ALA A 19 -44.38 -7.80 -4.71
CA ALA A 19 -45.03 -6.80 -5.56
C ALA A 19 -45.90 -7.49 -6.63
N GLN A 20 -47.16 -7.05 -6.74
CA GLN A 20 -48.12 -7.59 -7.71
C GLN A 20 -48.24 -6.64 -8.91
N TYR A 21 -47.90 -7.13 -10.11
CA TYR A 21 -47.90 -6.36 -11.37
C TYR A 21 -48.93 -6.86 -12.40
N GLN A 22 -49.60 -7.98 -12.14
CA GLN A 22 -50.68 -8.49 -13.00
C GLN A 22 -51.91 -8.81 -12.16
N LEU A 23 -53.07 -8.91 -12.80
CA LEU A 23 -54.28 -9.38 -12.10
C LEU A 23 -54.18 -10.88 -11.84
N PRO A 24 -54.48 -11.35 -10.61
CA PRO A 24 -54.70 -12.77 -10.39
C PRO A 24 -55.89 -13.25 -11.23
N ASN A 25 -55.70 -14.35 -11.96
CA ASN A 25 -56.73 -14.98 -12.78
C ASN A 25 -57.41 -14.04 -13.80
N GLY A 26 -56.65 -13.12 -14.42
CA GLY A 26 -57.17 -12.19 -15.44
C GLY A 26 -57.48 -12.84 -16.80
N ASN A 27 -56.94 -14.03 -17.05
CA ASN A 27 -57.25 -14.91 -18.19
C ASN A 27 -58.32 -15.97 -17.85
N PHE A 28 -58.86 -15.94 -16.62
CA PHE A 28 -59.93 -16.81 -16.13
C PHE A 28 -59.65 -18.32 -16.02
N GLU A 29 -58.50 -18.82 -16.50
CA GLU A 29 -58.09 -20.23 -16.48
C GLU A 29 -57.69 -20.76 -15.07
N GLY A 30 -57.54 -19.88 -14.09
CA GLY A 30 -57.13 -20.18 -12.71
C GLY A 30 -58.22 -20.82 -11.84
N GLY A 31 -59.27 -21.36 -12.45
CA GLY A 31 -60.42 -21.98 -11.79
C GLY A 31 -61.47 -20.99 -11.29
N TYR A 32 -62.61 -21.53 -10.89
CA TYR A 32 -63.78 -20.77 -10.43
C TYR A 32 -64.57 -21.54 -9.38
N ALA A 33 -65.31 -20.81 -8.54
CA ALA A 33 -66.31 -21.38 -7.65
C ALA A 33 -67.61 -21.62 -8.41
N ASP A 34 -68.10 -22.87 -8.41
CA ASP A 34 -69.31 -23.30 -9.13
C ASP A 34 -70.56 -23.29 -8.24
N LYS A 35 -71.74 -23.22 -8.86
CA LYS A 35 -73.06 -23.25 -8.20
C LYS A 35 -73.24 -22.18 -7.13
N ILE A 36 -72.58 -21.04 -7.29
CA ILE A 36 -72.74 -19.88 -6.43
C ILE A 36 -74.19 -19.39 -6.50
N LYS A 37 -74.75 -19.09 -5.32
CA LYS A 37 -76.15 -18.67 -5.16
C LYS A 37 -76.28 -17.39 -4.35
N ILE A 38 -77.31 -16.61 -4.69
CA ILE A 38 -77.85 -15.53 -3.86
C ILE A 38 -79.36 -15.76 -3.75
N ASP A 39 -79.81 -16.11 -2.54
CA ASP A 39 -81.18 -16.58 -2.29
C ASP A 39 -81.64 -17.63 -3.32
N ARG A 40 -82.59 -17.30 -4.22
CA ARG A 40 -83.17 -18.23 -5.20
C ARG A 40 -82.43 -18.24 -6.55
N ASN A 41 -81.54 -17.28 -6.79
CA ASN A 41 -80.72 -17.24 -7.99
C ASN A 41 -79.50 -18.15 -7.80
N SER A 42 -79.37 -19.18 -8.63
CA SER A 42 -78.35 -20.22 -8.53
C SER A 42 -77.74 -20.53 -9.89
N GLY A 43 -76.69 -21.37 -9.93
CA GLY A 43 -76.02 -21.77 -11.17
C GLY A 43 -74.99 -20.77 -11.68
N ASN A 44 -74.47 -19.91 -10.81
CA ASN A 44 -73.45 -18.93 -11.16
C ASN A 44 -72.06 -19.50 -10.90
N GLN A 45 -71.10 -19.05 -11.70
CA GLN A 45 -69.70 -19.43 -11.62
C GLN A 45 -68.90 -18.16 -11.37
N VAL A 46 -68.03 -18.12 -10.36
CA VAL A 46 -67.25 -16.91 -10.04
C VAL A 46 -65.76 -17.26 -10.12
N PRO A 47 -64.98 -16.64 -11.03
CA PRO A 47 -63.54 -16.88 -11.12
C PRO A 47 -62.84 -16.66 -9.78
N ASN A 48 -61.82 -17.47 -9.48
CA ASN A 48 -61.00 -17.28 -8.27
C ASN A 48 -60.38 -15.86 -8.26
N ASN A 49 -60.39 -15.20 -7.10
CA ASN A 49 -59.95 -13.80 -6.88
C ASN A 49 -60.84 -12.72 -7.51
N TRP A 50 -62.03 -13.09 -8.00
CA TRP A 50 -63.06 -12.17 -8.44
C TRP A 50 -64.31 -12.31 -7.59
N HIS A 51 -65.11 -11.26 -7.57
CA HIS A 51 -66.30 -11.14 -6.74
C HIS A 51 -67.54 -10.85 -7.57
N TRP A 52 -68.65 -11.40 -7.08
CA TRP A 52 -69.99 -11.30 -7.66
C TRP A 52 -71.01 -11.12 -6.53
N PHE A 53 -72.29 -10.89 -6.80
CA PHE A 53 -73.27 -10.53 -5.76
C PHE A 53 -73.44 -11.49 -4.57
N HIS A 54 -72.90 -12.71 -4.62
CA HIS A 54 -72.96 -13.69 -3.52
C HIS A 54 -72.32 -13.23 -2.20
N ASP A 55 -71.29 -12.39 -2.26
CA ASP A 55 -70.58 -11.81 -1.11
C ASP A 55 -70.75 -10.29 -1.05
N LYS A 56 -71.85 -9.79 -1.65
CA LYS A 56 -72.19 -8.37 -1.68
C LYS A 56 -72.23 -7.75 -0.28
N THR A 57 -71.93 -6.46 -0.22
CA THR A 57 -72.30 -5.58 0.90
C THR A 57 -73.58 -4.81 0.59
N GLY A 58 -73.95 -3.87 1.48
CA GLY A 58 -75.11 -3.01 1.28
C GLY A 58 -76.39 -3.50 1.94
N SER A 59 -77.40 -2.62 2.00
CA SER A 59 -78.66 -2.82 2.72
C SER A 59 -79.75 -3.55 1.94
N ILE A 60 -79.58 -3.78 0.63
CA ILE A 60 -80.62 -4.46 -0.16
C ILE A 60 -80.72 -5.93 0.26
N ALA A 61 -81.95 -6.44 0.39
CA ALA A 61 -82.18 -7.85 0.72
C ALA A 61 -81.69 -8.77 -0.41
N ALA A 62 -81.10 -9.91 -0.04
CA ALA A 62 -80.62 -10.91 -1.01
C ALA A 62 -81.74 -11.40 -1.94
N SER A 63 -82.98 -11.50 -1.44
CA SER A 63 -84.17 -11.85 -2.23
C SER A 63 -84.45 -10.84 -3.35
N THR A 64 -84.27 -9.55 -3.10
CA THR A 64 -84.45 -8.50 -4.11
C THR A 64 -83.37 -8.56 -5.21
N VAL A 65 -82.11 -8.82 -4.82
CA VAL A 65 -81.03 -9.02 -5.81
C VAL A 65 -81.27 -10.28 -6.64
N SER A 66 -81.70 -11.36 -5.98
CA SER A 66 -82.07 -12.62 -6.64
C SER A 66 -83.16 -12.45 -7.69
N MET A 67 -84.16 -11.59 -7.44
CA MET A 67 -85.26 -11.33 -8.39
C MET A 67 -84.80 -10.66 -9.68
N SER A 68 -83.64 -9.99 -9.68
CA SER A 68 -83.09 -9.38 -10.89
C SER A 68 -82.63 -10.43 -11.90
N GLY A 69 -82.22 -11.64 -11.46
CA GLY A 69 -81.88 -12.73 -12.38
C GLY A 69 -80.63 -12.48 -13.25
N MET A 70 -79.66 -11.75 -12.71
CA MET A 70 -78.32 -11.59 -13.32
C MET A 70 -77.56 -12.90 -13.22
N HIS A 71 -76.68 -13.19 -14.19
CA HIS A 71 -75.83 -14.38 -14.14
C HIS A 71 -74.38 -14.10 -14.48
N ASN A 72 -73.50 -14.94 -13.93
CA ASN A 72 -72.09 -14.99 -14.28
C ASN A 72 -71.69 -16.43 -14.62
N TYR A 73 -71.00 -16.62 -15.75
CA TYR A 73 -70.51 -17.92 -16.21
C TYR A 73 -69.03 -17.85 -16.56
N VAL A 74 -68.30 -18.92 -16.30
CA VAL A 74 -66.96 -19.14 -16.84
C VAL A 74 -67.09 -20.17 -17.95
N VAL A 75 -66.80 -19.75 -19.18
CA VAL A 75 -67.11 -20.51 -20.38
C VAL A 75 -65.82 -20.91 -21.09
N THR A 76 -65.64 -22.22 -21.23
CA THR A 76 -64.64 -22.80 -22.14
C THR A 76 -65.35 -23.20 -23.44
N ASP A 77 -65.02 -22.54 -24.55
CA ASP A 77 -65.53 -22.86 -25.89
C ASP A 77 -64.35 -23.02 -26.87
N GLY A 78 -63.96 -24.27 -27.14
CA GLY A 78 -62.78 -24.58 -27.93
C GLY A 78 -61.50 -24.07 -27.25
N ASN A 79 -60.83 -23.11 -27.90
CA ASN A 79 -59.61 -22.47 -27.39
C ASN A 79 -59.90 -21.16 -26.62
N ASN A 80 -61.16 -20.74 -26.50
CA ASN A 80 -61.52 -19.52 -25.77
C ASN A 80 -61.91 -19.88 -24.33
N HIS A 81 -61.50 -19.05 -23.38
CA HIS A 81 -61.85 -19.22 -21.98
C HIS A 81 -62.16 -17.89 -21.31
N TYR A 82 -63.44 -17.53 -21.28
CA TYR A 82 -63.85 -16.19 -20.92
C TYR A 82 -64.90 -16.21 -19.82
N VAL A 83 -65.02 -15.09 -19.11
CA VAL A 83 -66.17 -14.84 -18.24
C VAL A 83 -67.31 -14.21 -19.05
N LYS A 84 -68.53 -14.71 -18.88
CA LYS A 84 -69.76 -14.19 -19.51
C LYS A 84 -70.69 -13.61 -18.45
N LEU A 85 -70.83 -12.29 -18.47
CA LEU A 85 -71.75 -11.53 -17.62
C LEU A 85 -73.10 -11.41 -18.33
N VAL A 86 -74.20 -11.74 -17.66
CA VAL A 86 -75.56 -11.64 -18.24
C VAL A 86 -76.42 -10.67 -17.45
N GLN A 87 -77.01 -9.73 -18.17
CA GLN A 87 -77.94 -8.74 -17.65
C GLN A 87 -79.27 -9.37 -17.23
N GLY A 88 -79.70 -9.02 -16.02
CA GLY A 88 -80.99 -9.37 -15.46
C GLY A 88 -82.13 -8.41 -15.84
N SER A 89 -83.30 -8.65 -15.26
CA SER A 89 -84.43 -7.69 -15.19
C SER A 89 -84.25 -6.68 -14.05
N MET A 90 -85.15 -5.69 -13.96
CA MET A 90 -85.22 -4.71 -12.87
C MET A 90 -83.94 -3.86 -12.71
N GLY A 91 -83.22 -3.62 -13.82
CA GLY A 91 -81.97 -2.83 -13.80
C GLY A 91 -80.77 -3.58 -13.23
N GLY A 92 -80.83 -4.90 -13.07
CA GLY A 92 -79.68 -5.69 -12.64
C GLY A 92 -78.64 -5.86 -13.76
N ASN A 93 -77.52 -5.14 -13.71
CA ASN A 93 -76.40 -5.36 -14.62
C ASN A 93 -75.63 -6.64 -14.26
N GLY A 94 -75.29 -7.45 -15.26
CA GLY A 94 -74.20 -8.42 -15.09
C GLY A 94 -72.93 -7.66 -14.74
N ASN A 95 -72.32 -8.01 -13.60
CA ASN A 95 -71.18 -7.31 -13.00
C ASN A 95 -70.18 -8.35 -12.47
N LEU A 96 -68.89 -8.10 -12.59
CA LEU A 96 -67.82 -8.84 -11.93
C LEU A 96 -66.70 -7.87 -11.54
N THR A 97 -66.08 -8.05 -10.37
CA THR A 97 -65.04 -7.13 -9.91
C THR A 97 -63.94 -7.79 -9.10
N THR A 98 -62.74 -7.19 -9.09
CA THR A 98 -61.67 -7.56 -8.15
C THR A 98 -61.84 -6.94 -6.76
N GLY A 99 -62.81 -6.02 -6.61
CA GLY A 99 -63.26 -5.46 -5.34
C GLY A 99 -64.44 -6.24 -4.77
N ILE A 100 -65.35 -5.54 -4.07
CA ILE A 100 -66.61 -6.10 -3.59
C ILE A 100 -67.76 -5.27 -4.15
N ILE A 101 -68.88 -5.91 -4.47
CA ILE A 101 -70.08 -5.22 -4.94
C ILE A 101 -70.89 -4.73 -3.72
N ASN A 102 -71.11 -3.42 -3.62
CA ASN A 102 -72.07 -2.85 -2.68
C ASN A 102 -73.43 -2.67 -3.36
N ALA A 103 -74.44 -3.45 -2.93
CA ALA A 103 -75.81 -3.33 -3.41
C ALA A 103 -76.68 -2.65 -2.33
N GLY A 104 -76.80 -1.33 -2.38
CA GLY A 104 -77.46 -0.52 -1.35
C GLY A 104 -78.88 -0.06 -1.71
N SER A 105 -79.30 -0.18 -2.98
CA SER A 105 -80.62 0.32 -3.42
C SER A 105 -81.18 -0.50 -4.58
N SER A 106 -82.50 -0.75 -4.56
CA SER A 106 -83.25 -1.32 -5.69
C SER A 106 -83.56 -0.30 -6.79
N SER A 107 -83.11 0.95 -6.64
CA SER A 107 -83.24 2.03 -7.63
C SER A 107 -81.87 2.55 -8.07
N PRO A 108 -81.14 1.78 -8.91
CA PRO A 108 -79.75 2.07 -9.27
C PRO A 108 -79.52 3.30 -10.18
N THR A 109 -80.56 3.83 -10.84
CA THR A 109 -80.41 4.90 -11.85
C THR A 109 -80.46 6.33 -11.28
N THR A 110 -80.84 6.51 -10.01
CA THR A 110 -81.24 7.83 -9.50
C THR A 110 -80.20 8.53 -8.62
N ASP A 111 -79.12 7.85 -8.24
CA ASP A 111 -78.18 8.36 -7.22
C ASP A 111 -76.72 8.47 -7.66
N GLY A 112 -76.42 8.23 -8.94
CA GLY A 112 -75.11 8.48 -9.54
C GLY A 112 -73.96 7.66 -8.95
N GLY A 113 -74.24 6.44 -8.48
CA GLY A 113 -73.23 5.58 -7.84
C GLY A 113 -73.13 5.74 -6.33
N LEU A 114 -74.09 6.43 -5.69
CA LEU A 114 -74.06 6.64 -4.24
C LEU A 114 -74.31 5.34 -3.46
N LYS A 115 -75.29 4.52 -3.89
CA LYS A 115 -75.70 3.31 -3.15
C LYS A 115 -75.38 2.01 -3.88
N ASN A 116 -75.12 2.02 -5.17
CA ASN A 116 -74.73 0.83 -5.94
C ASN A 116 -73.41 1.08 -6.66
N TYR A 117 -72.37 0.34 -6.29
CA TYR A 117 -71.00 0.50 -6.80
C TYR A 117 -70.16 -0.72 -6.44
N ASN A 118 -69.07 -0.92 -7.17
CA ASN A 118 -67.97 -1.80 -6.80
C ASN A 118 -66.98 -1.00 -5.94
N TRP A 119 -66.33 -1.61 -4.94
CA TRP A 119 -65.39 -0.91 -4.08
C TRP A 119 -64.21 -1.77 -3.67
N SER A 120 -63.10 -1.11 -3.33
CA SER A 120 -61.90 -1.71 -2.76
C SER A 120 -61.36 -0.82 -1.64
N ASP A 121 -60.78 -1.45 -0.62
CA ASP A 121 -60.10 -0.83 0.51
C ASP A 121 -58.95 -1.75 0.93
N PRO A 122 -57.74 -1.58 0.37
CA PRO A 122 -56.62 -2.50 0.65
C PRO A 122 -56.19 -2.51 2.11
N THR A 123 -56.57 -1.51 2.90
CA THR A 123 -56.13 -1.39 4.30
C THR A 123 -57.23 -1.74 5.31
N GLY A 124 -58.50 -1.75 4.88
CA GLY A 124 -59.67 -1.90 5.75
C GLY A 124 -59.90 -0.71 6.67
N LYS A 125 -59.13 0.37 6.54
CA LYS A 125 -59.17 1.52 7.46
C LYS A 125 -60.23 2.55 7.07
N GLY A 126 -60.89 2.38 5.92
CA GLY A 126 -61.81 3.37 5.38
C GLY A 126 -61.14 4.73 5.14
N ASP A 127 -61.92 5.80 5.18
CA ASP A 127 -61.45 7.15 4.84
C ASP A 127 -60.62 7.83 5.94
N ASN A 128 -60.66 7.28 7.16
CA ASN A 128 -60.17 7.94 8.39
C ASN A 128 -58.65 8.22 8.41
N LYS A 129 -57.87 7.66 7.48
CA LYS A 129 -56.40 7.83 7.43
C LYS A 129 -55.89 8.52 6.17
N THR A 130 -56.69 8.60 5.09
CA THR A 130 -56.23 9.03 3.76
C THR A 130 -56.69 10.42 3.33
N LYS A 131 -57.40 11.17 4.19
CA LYS A 131 -57.92 12.53 3.92
C LYS A 131 -58.89 12.63 2.73
N VAL A 132 -59.36 11.53 2.15
CA VAL A 132 -60.31 11.48 1.04
C VAL A 132 -61.71 11.88 1.54
N PRO A 133 -62.25 13.05 1.21
CA PRO A 133 -63.60 13.43 1.58
C PRO A 133 -64.58 12.69 0.66
N THR A 134 -65.39 11.81 1.24
CA THR A 134 -66.36 11.01 0.49
C THR A 134 -67.72 11.05 1.15
N ASN A 135 -68.78 11.05 0.34
CA ASN A 135 -70.13 10.95 0.87
C ASN A 135 -70.49 9.49 1.18
N ARG A 136 -70.61 9.20 2.47
CA ARG A 136 -70.88 7.87 3.03
C ARG A 136 -72.33 7.66 3.50
N SER A 137 -73.25 8.61 3.24
CA SER A 137 -74.62 8.65 3.79
C SER A 137 -75.60 7.56 3.28
N GLY A 138 -75.11 6.41 2.85
CA GLY A 138 -75.90 5.28 2.33
C GLY A 138 -75.09 4.01 2.11
N GLN A 139 -73.90 3.91 2.74
CA GLN A 139 -72.97 2.80 2.55
C GLN A 139 -72.99 1.87 3.77
N ASN A 140 -72.96 0.56 3.52
CA ASN A 140 -72.78 -0.49 4.53
C ASN A 140 -71.61 -1.40 4.11
N GLU A 141 -70.50 -0.78 3.73
CA GLU A 141 -69.25 -1.45 3.43
C GLU A 141 -68.62 -1.87 4.77
N GLY A 142 -68.06 -3.08 4.86
CA GLY A 142 -67.40 -3.54 6.09
C GLY A 142 -66.16 -2.72 6.47
N THR A 143 -65.56 -3.04 7.63
CA THR A 143 -64.28 -2.46 8.10
C THR A 143 -63.09 -3.37 7.85
N SER A 144 -63.26 -4.42 7.03
CA SER A 144 -62.18 -5.35 6.67
C SER A 144 -61.52 -4.90 5.38
N ALA A 145 -60.24 -5.25 5.21
CA ALA A 145 -59.56 -5.04 3.94
C ALA A 145 -60.28 -5.80 2.82
N ALA A 146 -60.43 -5.17 1.67
CA ALA A 146 -61.15 -5.67 0.52
C ALA A 146 -60.50 -5.21 -0.79
N GLY A 147 -60.52 -6.06 -1.81
CA GLY A 147 -59.97 -5.75 -3.12
C GLY A 147 -58.57 -6.29 -3.37
N GLN A 148 -58.16 -6.25 -4.63
CA GLN A 148 -56.89 -6.81 -5.09
C GLN A 148 -55.72 -5.88 -4.77
N THR A 149 -54.75 -6.37 -3.99
CA THR A 149 -53.48 -5.67 -3.78
C THR A 149 -52.71 -5.55 -5.08
N PHE A 150 -52.09 -4.39 -5.30
CA PHE A 150 -51.41 -4.08 -6.55
C PHE A 150 -50.34 -3.02 -6.34
N SER A 151 -49.14 -3.26 -6.88
CA SER A 151 -47.99 -2.36 -6.72
C SER A 151 -47.54 -1.77 -8.05
N GLY A 152 -48.06 -2.28 -9.16
CA GLY A 152 -47.67 -1.87 -10.50
C GLY A 152 -48.11 -0.45 -10.85
N LYS A 153 -47.31 0.17 -11.71
CA LYS A 153 -47.57 1.45 -12.39
C LYS A 153 -47.78 1.20 -13.89
N PRO A 154 -48.91 0.63 -14.30
CA PRO A 154 -49.15 0.23 -15.69
C PRO A 154 -49.40 1.43 -16.58
N ASP A 155 -49.01 1.30 -17.84
CA ASP A 155 -49.24 2.31 -18.87
C ASP A 155 -50.55 2.06 -19.63
N ALA A 156 -50.91 0.79 -19.81
CA ALA A 156 -52.17 0.39 -20.42
C ALA A 156 -52.72 -0.91 -19.82
N ILE A 157 -53.96 -1.23 -20.17
CA ILE A 157 -54.55 -2.55 -19.98
C ILE A 157 -54.97 -3.10 -21.35
N LYS A 158 -54.58 -4.34 -21.65
CA LYS A 158 -55.03 -5.07 -22.84
C LYS A 158 -55.91 -6.24 -22.41
N PHE A 159 -56.88 -6.58 -23.23
CA PHE A 159 -57.85 -7.63 -22.95
C PHE A 159 -58.59 -8.03 -24.23
N LYS A 160 -59.39 -9.08 -24.12
CA LYS A 160 -60.28 -9.58 -25.16
C LYS A 160 -61.73 -9.44 -24.71
N TYR A 161 -62.64 -9.14 -25.64
CA TYR A 161 -64.06 -8.97 -25.32
C TYR A 161 -65.01 -9.37 -26.45
N ALA A 162 -66.25 -9.67 -26.10
CA ALA A 162 -67.38 -9.74 -27.04
C ALA A 162 -68.67 -9.30 -26.33
N ALA A 163 -69.63 -8.74 -27.06
CA ALA A 163 -70.87 -8.26 -26.44
C ALA A 163 -72.07 -8.47 -27.35
N TYR A 164 -73.18 -8.91 -26.75
CA TYR A 164 -74.49 -8.84 -27.36
C TYR A 164 -75.37 -7.86 -26.57
N LEU A 165 -75.82 -6.81 -27.26
CA LEU A 165 -76.71 -5.79 -26.73
C LEU A 165 -77.92 -5.66 -27.65
N LYS A 166 -79.13 -5.80 -27.12
CA LYS A 166 -80.38 -5.68 -27.91
C LYS A 166 -80.48 -4.31 -28.56
N ASP A 167 -80.30 -3.26 -27.77
CA ASP A 167 -80.11 -1.90 -28.25
C ASP A 167 -78.62 -1.65 -28.56
N ALA A 168 -78.33 -1.25 -29.79
CA ALA A 168 -76.99 -0.99 -30.26
C ALA A 168 -76.35 0.28 -29.67
N SER A 169 -77.14 1.21 -29.12
CA SER A 169 -76.62 2.41 -28.47
C SER A 169 -76.15 2.19 -27.04
N GLN A 170 -76.50 1.04 -26.44
CA GLN A 170 -75.96 0.64 -25.15
C GLN A 170 -74.50 0.24 -25.29
N ARG A 171 -73.75 0.35 -24.19
CA ARG A 171 -72.32 0.04 -24.17
C ARG A 171 -71.95 -0.77 -22.95
N ILE A 172 -71.15 -1.81 -23.14
CA ILE A 172 -70.47 -2.52 -22.06
C ILE A 172 -69.39 -1.63 -21.45
N GLN A 173 -68.86 -2.01 -20.28
CA GLN A 173 -67.69 -1.33 -19.71
C GLN A 173 -66.73 -2.31 -19.03
N LEU A 174 -65.44 -2.08 -19.30
CA LEU A 174 -64.33 -2.47 -18.44
C LEU A 174 -63.72 -1.19 -17.88
N ARG A 175 -63.58 -1.11 -16.56
CA ARG A 175 -62.87 -0.01 -15.90
C ARG A 175 -61.86 -0.58 -14.93
N ALA A 176 -60.60 -0.16 -15.06
CA ALA A 176 -59.52 -0.52 -14.15
C ALA A 176 -58.98 0.75 -13.50
N VAL A 177 -58.96 0.77 -12.16
CA VAL A 177 -58.47 1.90 -11.38
C VAL A 177 -57.37 1.42 -10.45
N VAL A 178 -56.19 1.98 -10.62
CA VAL A 178 -55.07 1.80 -9.68
C VAL A 178 -55.14 2.92 -8.65
N HIS A 179 -55.07 2.58 -7.37
CA HIS A 179 -55.15 3.56 -6.29
C HIS A 179 -54.26 3.22 -5.09
N GLY A 180 -53.96 4.22 -4.27
CA GLY A 180 -53.20 4.10 -3.03
C GLY A 180 -54.03 3.57 -1.85
N GLU A 181 -53.54 3.77 -0.62
CA GLU A 181 -54.04 3.14 0.62
C GLU A 181 -55.47 3.51 1.09
N GLY A 182 -56.29 4.14 0.25
CA GLY A 182 -57.65 4.56 0.59
C GLY A 182 -58.73 3.69 -0.01
N ARG A 183 -59.94 3.83 0.54
CA ARG A 183 -61.14 3.23 -0.03
C ARG A 183 -61.53 3.95 -1.32
N TYR A 184 -61.80 3.17 -2.36
CA TYR A 184 -62.22 3.67 -3.66
C TYR A 184 -63.52 2.98 -4.11
N ARG A 185 -64.39 3.70 -4.81
CA ARG A 185 -65.59 3.13 -5.43
C ARG A 185 -65.74 3.47 -6.91
N ASP A 186 -66.41 2.55 -7.60
CA ASP A 186 -66.70 2.60 -9.03
C ASP A 186 -68.17 2.23 -9.31
N PRO A 187 -68.98 3.12 -9.92
CA PRO A 187 -68.61 4.44 -10.43
C PRO A 187 -68.28 5.45 -9.32
N GLU A 188 -67.49 6.46 -9.67
CA GLU A 188 -67.15 7.54 -8.75
C GLU A 188 -68.38 8.44 -8.56
N TYR A 189 -68.80 8.62 -7.31
CA TYR A 189 -69.87 9.55 -6.99
C TYR A 189 -69.35 10.99 -7.00
N SER A 190 -70.06 11.89 -7.66
CA SER A 190 -69.63 13.29 -7.87
C SER A 190 -69.23 14.11 -6.63
N LYS A 191 -69.64 13.71 -5.41
CA LYS A 191 -69.24 14.38 -4.16
C LYS A 191 -68.00 13.79 -3.50
N ASP A 192 -67.44 12.72 -4.05
CA ASP A 192 -66.19 12.17 -3.58
C ASP A 192 -65.02 12.85 -4.27
N ASN A 193 -63.91 13.01 -3.55
CA ASN A 193 -62.65 13.45 -4.12
C ASN A 193 -61.57 12.39 -3.89
N TYR A 194 -61.15 11.75 -4.99
CA TYR A 194 -60.10 10.72 -5.00
C TYR A 194 -58.73 11.22 -5.43
N ASP A 195 -58.50 12.52 -5.56
CA ASP A 195 -57.27 13.10 -6.13
C ASP A 195 -56.01 12.61 -5.42
N ASP A 196 -56.09 12.37 -4.11
CA ASP A 196 -54.97 11.95 -3.26
C ASP A 196 -54.76 10.43 -3.21
N ILE A 197 -55.66 9.63 -3.80
CA ILE A 197 -55.50 8.16 -3.82
C ILE A 197 -55.60 7.56 -5.21
N LYS A 198 -56.26 8.19 -6.18
CA LYS A 198 -56.38 7.68 -7.55
C LYS A 198 -55.06 7.90 -8.28
N TRP A 199 -54.31 6.82 -8.48
CA TRP A 199 -53.08 6.85 -9.24
C TRP A 199 -53.35 6.98 -10.74
N GLY A 200 -54.31 6.20 -11.25
CA GLY A 200 -54.69 6.26 -12.66
C GLY A 200 -55.89 5.39 -12.99
N VAL A 201 -56.51 5.67 -14.13
CA VAL A 201 -57.70 4.95 -14.62
C VAL A 201 -57.57 4.59 -16.10
N ALA A 202 -57.89 3.35 -16.42
CA ALA A 202 -58.16 2.90 -17.79
C ALA A 202 -59.66 2.58 -17.90
N THR A 203 -60.35 3.16 -18.86
CA THR A 203 -61.78 2.90 -19.11
C THR A 203 -61.98 2.53 -20.56
N PHE A 204 -62.65 1.40 -20.79
CA PHE A 204 -63.06 0.95 -22.10
C PHE A 204 -64.56 0.73 -22.11
N ASN A 205 -65.22 1.37 -23.07
CA ASN A 205 -66.64 1.18 -23.32
C ASN A 205 -66.84 0.90 -24.82
N ASP A 206 -67.61 -0.12 -25.15
CA ASP A 206 -67.94 -0.44 -26.55
C ASP A 206 -69.36 -0.98 -26.68
N THR A 207 -69.89 -0.91 -27.89
CA THR A 207 -71.20 -1.42 -28.29
C THR A 207 -71.15 -2.93 -28.55
N ARG A 208 -72.25 -3.50 -29.08
CA ARG A 208 -72.32 -4.93 -29.39
C ARG A 208 -71.33 -5.32 -30.50
N THR A 209 -70.65 -6.44 -30.32
CA THR A 209 -69.87 -7.11 -31.36
C THR A 209 -70.64 -8.26 -32.02
N LEU A 210 -71.71 -8.73 -31.38
CA LEU A 210 -72.60 -9.81 -31.83
C LEU A 210 -73.97 -9.25 -32.23
N SER A 211 -74.60 -9.83 -33.25
CA SER A 211 -75.89 -9.37 -33.79
C SER A 211 -77.09 -10.11 -33.20
N SER A 212 -76.90 -11.33 -32.70
CA SER A 212 -77.90 -12.16 -32.02
C SER A 212 -77.35 -12.74 -30.72
N SER A 213 -78.24 -12.99 -29.75
CA SER A 213 -77.90 -13.64 -28.48
C SER A 213 -77.44 -15.11 -28.64
N SER A 214 -77.69 -15.70 -29.81
CA SER A 214 -77.29 -17.07 -30.17
C SER A 214 -76.03 -17.13 -31.04
N ASP A 215 -75.45 -15.98 -31.40
CA ASP A 215 -74.22 -15.96 -32.21
C ASP A 215 -73.07 -16.63 -31.47
N LYS A 216 -72.19 -17.29 -32.23
CA LYS A 216 -70.94 -17.81 -31.69
C LYS A 216 -70.10 -16.64 -31.14
N VAL A 217 -69.56 -16.80 -29.93
CA VAL A 217 -68.70 -15.80 -29.31
C VAL A 217 -67.36 -15.75 -30.05
N VAL A 218 -67.05 -14.59 -30.63
CA VAL A 218 -65.76 -14.27 -31.23
C VAL A 218 -65.19 -13.06 -30.50
N LEU A 219 -64.14 -13.29 -29.72
CA LEU A 219 -63.50 -12.25 -28.93
C LEU A 219 -62.66 -11.33 -29.83
N LYS A 220 -62.75 -10.01 -29.59
CA LYS A 220 -61.90 -8.98 -30.18
C LYS A 220 -60.89 -8.51 -29.15
N GLU A 221 -59.67 -8.20 -29.61
CA GLU A 221 -58.67 -7.55 -28.77
C GLU A 221 -58.96 -6.06 -28.62
N ALA A 222 -58.70 -5.54 -27.42
CA ALA A 222 -58.79 -4.13 -27.10
C ALA A 222 -57.67 -3.74 -26.13
N GLN A 223 -57.35 -2.45 -26.13
CA GLN A 223 -56.42 -1.83 -25.21
C GLN A 223 -56.98 -0.47 -24.77
N ALA A 224 -56.77 -0.12 -23.49
CA ALA A 224 -57.05 1.19 -22.95
C ALA A 224 -55.83 1.71 -22.19
N GLU A 225 -55.37 2.91 -22.53
CA GLU A 225 -54.29 3.58 -21.81
C GLU A 225 -54.77 4.05 -20.43
N PHE A 226 -53.87 4.04 -19.46
CA PHE A 226 -54.10 4.68 -18.17
C PHE A 226 -53.99 6.19 -18.30
N VAL A 227 -55.06 6.89 -17.92
CA VAL A 227 -55.05 8.33 -17.71
C VAL A 227 -54.60 8.59 -16.28
N ALA A 228 -53.60 9.46 -16.11
CA ALA A 228 -53.05 9.84 -14.82
C ALA A 228 -54.10 10.52 -13.92
N GLY A 229 -54.11 10.15 -12.64
CA GLY A 229 -54.79 10.94 -11.61
C GLY A 229 -54.08 12.28 -11.37
N ILE A 230 -54.80 13.25 -10.80
CA ILE A 230 -54.30 14.62 -10.59
C ILE A 230 -52.97 14.64 -9.83
N ASN A 231 -52.84 13.81 -8.78
CA ASN A 231 -51.63 13.71 -7.96
C ASN A 231 -50.87 12.38 -8.16
N GLN A 232 -50.90 11.79 -9.37
CA GLN A 232 -50.32 10.47 -9.66
C GLN A 232 -48.88 10.30 -9.12
N SER A 233 -48.03 11.31 -9.28
CA SER A 233 -46.62 11.24 -8.89
C SER A 233 -46.38 11.12 -7.38
N SER A 234 -47.32 11.56 -6.54
CA SER A 234 -47.22 11.44 -5.07
C SER A 234 -47.92 10.21 -4.51
N ILE A 235 -48.55 9.39 -5.36
CA ILE A 235 -49.34 8.24 -4.93
C ILE A 235 -48.53 6.96 -5.16
N THR A 236 -48.37 6.17 -4.10
CA THR A 236 -47.88 4.80 -4.20
C THR A 236 -49.06 3.86 -4.45
N PRO A 237 -49.09 3.10 -5.58
CA PRO A 237 -50.10 2.07 -5.80
C PRO A 237 -50.16 1.07 -4.65
N ALA A 238 -51.37 0.79 -4.17
CA ALA A 238 -51.63 -0.21 -3.14
C ALA A 238 -52.68 -1.24 -3.58
N ALA A 239 -53.59 -0.86 -4.47
CA ALA A 239 -54.65 -1.72 -4.97
C ALA A 239 -55.05 -1.41 -6.41
N VAL A 240 -55.73 -2.38 -7.02
CA VAL A 240 -56.41 -2.22 -8.30
C VAL A 240 -57.86 -2.69 -8.22
N LEU A 241 -58.78 -1.82 -8.59
CA LEU A 241 -60.19 -2.14 -8.76
C LEU A 241 -60.49 -2.29 -10.25
N VAL A 242 -60.78 -3.51 -10.66
CA VAL A 242 -61.28 -3.81 -12.00
C VAL A 242 -62.76 -4.11 -11.90
N SER A 243 -63.55 -3.43 -12.71
CA SER A 243 -65.00 -3.60 -12.83
C SER A 243 -65.35 -3.97 -14.26
N LEU A 244 -66.06 -5.08 -14.41
CA LEU A 244 -66.62 -5.54 -15.67
C LEU A 244 -68.13 -5.44 -15.57
N THR A 245 -68.78 -4.80 -16.54
CA THR A 245 -70.24 -4.65 -16.55
C THR A 245 -70.85 -4.74 -17.94
N THR A 246 -72.04 -5.32 -17.99
CA THR A 246 -72.91 -5.38 -19.18
C THR A 246 -73.45 -4.03 -19.64
N ASN A 247 -73.36 -2.98 -18.79
CA ASN A 247 -73.72 -1.62 -19.17
C ASN A 247 -72.83 -0.58 -18.45
N GLU A 248 -72.36 0.45 -19.16
CA GLU A 248 -71.56 1.55 -18.60
C GLU A 248 -72.33 2.41 -17.58
N ASN A 249 -73.68 2.36 -17.60
CA ASN A 249 -74.54 3.09 -16.67
C ASN A 249 -75.24 2.12 -15.70
N PRO A 250 -75.10 2.30 -14.37
CA PRO A 250 -75.77 1.45 -13.39
C PRO A 250 -77.30 1.47 -13.56
N GLY A 251 -77.92 0.30 -13.53
CA GLY A 251 -79.38 0.20 -13.60
C GLY A 251 -79.95 0.18 -15.01
N VAL A 252 -79.12 0.34 -16.03
CA VAL A 252 -79.54 0.50 -17.43
C VAL A 252 -79.25 -0.77 -18.22
N GLY A 253 -80.12 -1.08 -19.19
CA GLY A 253 -79.90 -2.12 -20.20
C GLY A 253 -80.97 -3.22 -20.21
N ASP A 254 -80.97 -4.02 -21.26
CA ASP A 254 -82.02 -4.99 -21.53
C ASP A 254 -81.72 -6.38 -20.97
N LYS A 255 -82.72 -7.01 -20.35
CA LYS A 255 -82.63 -8.40 -19.88
C LYS A 255 -82.13 -9.32 -20.98
N GLY A 256 -81.07 -10.07 -20.70
CA GLY A 256 -80.45 -11.01 -21.64
C GLY A 256 -79.32 -10.42 -22.50
N ASN A 257 -79.02 -9.12 -22.37
CA ASN A 257 -77.73 -8.59 -22.84
C ASN A 257 -76.59 -9.34 -22.14
N PHE A 258 -75.47 -9.52 -22.82
CA PHE A 258 -74.29 -10.11 -22.20
C PHE A 258 -72.98 -9.51 -22.71
N ALA A 259 -71.97 -9.59 -21.87
CA ALA A 259 -70.60 -9.20 -22.16
C ALA A 259 -69.66 -10.35 -21.79
N CYS A 260 -68.72 -10.65 -22.66
CA CYS A 260 -67.66 -11.63 -22.46
C CYS A 260 -66.32 -10.89 -22.34
N PHE A 261 -65.48 -11.30 -21.40
CA PHE A 261 -64.13 -10.75 -21.21
C PHE A 261 -63.11 -11.87 -21.00
N ASP A 262 -61.89 -11.66 -21.49
CA ASP A 262 -60.78 -12.61 -21.43
C ASP A 262 -59.41 -11.88 -21.47
N ASP A 263 -58.32 -12.58 -21.12
CA ASP A 263 -56.92 -12.16 -21.21
C ASP A 263 -56.63 -10.74 -20.70
N ILE A 264 -57.16 -10.38 -19.52
CA ILE A 264 -56.95 -9.06 -18.93
C ILE A 264 -55.52 -8.95 -18.36
N GLU A 265 -54.68 -8.16 -19.02
CA GLU A 265 -53.27 -7.97 -18.69
C GLU A 265 -52.88 -6.48 -18.65
N PHE A 266 -52.07 -6.10 -17.66
CA PHE A 266 -51.45 -4.78 -17.59
C PHE A 266 -50.20 -4.70 -18.46
N VAL A 267 -50.04 -3.58 -19.17
CA VAL A 267 -48.91 -3.33 -20.08
C VAL A 267 -47.98 -2.29 -19.47
N TYR A 268 -46.67 -2.53 -19.56
CA TYR A 268 -45.62 -1.67 -19.02
C TYR A 268 -44.67 -1.26 -20.14
N TYR A 269 -44.66 0.02 -20.50
CA TYR A 269 -43.78 0.54 -21.52
C TYR A 269 -42.35 0.65 -20.99
N HIS A 270 -41.40 0.20 -21.79
CA HIS A 270 -39.99 0.19 -21.46
C HIS A 270 -39.13 0.74 -22.62
N ALA A 271 -39.69 1.69 -23.38
CA ALA A 271 -39.00 2.40 -24.46
C ALA A 271 -38.54 3.79 -24.00
N LEU A 272 -37.56 4.38 -24.69
CA LEU A 272 -37.26 5.81 -24.59
C LEU A 272 -38.25 6.60 -25.44
N LYS A 273 -38.77 7.70 -24.89
CA LYS A 273 -39.57 8.69 -25.61
C LYS A 273 -38.69 9.69 -26.37
N SER A 274 -37.55 10.06 -25.79
CA SER A 274 -36.57 10.93 -26.42
C SER A 274 -35.19 10.77 -25.81
N ALA A 275 -34.15 11.15 -26.56
CA ALA A 275 -32.79 11.29 -26.08
C ALA A 275 -32.14 12.55 -26.68
N THR A 276 -31.29 13.21 -25.89
CA THR A 276 -30.60 14.44 -26.26
C THR A 276 -29.13 14.37 -25.91
N TYR A 277 -28.31 15.11 -26.66
CA TYR A 277 -26.92 15.33 -26.35
C TYR A 277 -26.59 16.83 -26.46
N ASN A 278 -26.03 17.42 -25.41
CA ASN A 278 -25.76 18.85 -25.28
C ASN A 278 -27.02 19.72 -25.49
N GLY A 279 -28.17 19.25 -24.97
CA GLY A 279 -29.47 19.89 -25.14
C GLY A 279 -30.09 19.78 -26.54
N GLN A 280 -29.42 19.11 -27.49
CA GLN A 280 -29.93 18.88 -28.85
C GLN A 280 -30.52 17.48 -28.97
N ALA A 281 -31.68 17.35 -29.63
CA ALA A 281 -32.28 16.06 -29.89
C ALA A 281 -31.38 15.18 -30.76
N ILE A 282 -31.30 13.89 -30.45
CA ILE A 282 -30.58 12.93 -31.30
C ILE A 282 -31.33 12.77 -32.62
N ALA A 283 -30.61 12.96 -33.74
CA ALA A 283 -31.19 12.96 -35.07
C ALA A 283 -31.87 11.61 -35.38
N ASN A 284 -33.06 11.67 -35.98
CA ASN A 284 -33.86 10.50 -36.35
C ASN A 284 -34.19 9.55 -35.19
N PHE A 285 -34.27 10.06 -33.95
CA PHE A 285 -34.67 9.25 -32.81
C PHE A 285 -36.07 8.62 -33.03
N ALA A 286 -36.15 7.31 -32.84
CA ALA A 286 -37.38 6.53 -32.88
C ALA A 286 -37.34 5.40 -31.84
N GLU A 287 -38.49 5.09 -31.23
CA GLU A 287 -38.60 4.09 -30.14
C GLU A 287 -38.07 2.70 -30.51
N ASN A 288 -38.22 2.30 -31.78
CA ASN A 288 -37.79 1.00 -32.29
C ASN A 288 -36.35 1.01 -32.86
N THR A 289 -35.69 2.17 -32.91
CA THR A 289 -34.29 2.28 -33.32
C THR A 289 -33.41 2.21 -32.09
N LEU A 290 -32.65 1.11 -31.99
CA LEU A 290 -31.91 0.76 -30.77
C LEU A 290 -30.45 1.20 -30.78
N ASN A 291 -29.92 1.67 -31.91
CA ASN A 291 -28.51 2.03 -32.04
C ASN A 291 -28.38 3.38 -32.74
N TYR A 292 -27.55 4.26 -32.17
CA TYR A 292 -27.32 5.62 -32.67
C TYR A 292 -25.82 5.90 -32.77
N ASP A 293 -25.41 6.54 -33.86
CA ASP A 293 -24.03 6.96 -34.09
C ASP A 293 -23.83 8.43 -33.68
N LEU A 294 -22.99 8.64 -32.67
CA LEU A 294 -22.52 9.93 -32.17
C LEU A 294 -20.98 9.98 -32.21
N SER A 295 -20.34 9.23 -33.11
CA SER A 295 -18.87 9.04 -33.15
C SER A 295 -18.07 10.32 -33.42
N SER A 296 -18.73 11.41 -33.81
CA SER A 296 -18.16 12.76 -33.92
C SER A 296 -18.05 13.49 -32.57
N GLN A 297 -18.70 13.02 -31.52
CA GLN A 297 -18.78 13.66 -30.21
C GLN A 297 -18.00 12.86 -29.16
N VAL A 298 -17.28 13.55 -28.26
CA VAL A 298 -16.67 12.92 -27.07
C VAL A 298 -17.72 12.84 -25.97
N TYR A 299 -17.95 11.65 -25.41
CA TYR A 299 -18.97 11.49 -24.37
C TYR A 299 -18.73 12.39 -23.16
N ASP A 300 -19.82 12.96 -22.65
CA ASP A 300 -19.87 13.73 -21.41
C ASP A 300 -21.24 13.45 -20.80
N GLU A 301 -21.23 12.85 -19.60
CA GLU A 301 -22.45 12.44 -18.90
C GLU A 301 -23.41 13.61 -18.68
N LYS A 302 -22.88 14.81 -18.40
CA LYS A 302 -23.70 16.01 -18.14
C LYS A 302 -24.41 16.52 -19.39
N LYS A 303 -23.96 16.10 -20.57
CA LYS A 303 -24.56 16.47 -21.86
C LYS A 303 -25.60 15.47 -22.32
N PHE A 304 -25.60 14.23 -21.82
CA PHE A 304 -26.54 13.20 -22.27
C PHE A 304 -27.77 13.10 -21.36
N ASP A 305 -28.95 13.35 -21.94
CA ASP A 305 -30.22 13.20 -21.24
C ASP A 305 -31.22 12.38 -22.03
N CYS A 306 -32.16 11.72 -21.35
CA CYS A 306 -33.17 10.88 -21.97
C CYS A 306 -34.47 10.87 -21.16
N THR A 307 -35.60 10.77 -21.86
CA THR A 307 -36.93 10.64 -21.25
C THR A 307 -37.49 9.26 -21.58
N VAL A 308 -37.91 8.51 -20.57
CA VAL A 308 -38.59 7.21 -20.74
C VAL A 308 -40.05 7.40 -21.17
N LYS A 309 -40.60 6.41 -21.88
CA LYS A 309 -42.00 6.40 -22.30
C LYS A 309 -42.94 5.98 -21.17
N GLY A 310 -42.57 4.93 -20.42
CA GLY A 310 -43.41 4.36 -19.37
C GLY A 310 -43.40 5.22 -18.11
N ILE A 311 -44.58 5.40 -17.50
CA ILE A 311 -44.78 6.23 -16.30
C ILE A 311 -43.97 5.70 -15.12
N GLY A 312 -43.91 4.37 -14.97
CA GLY A 312 -43.13 3.70 -13.92
C GLY A 312 -41.78 3.14 -14.38
N ALA A 313 -41.35 3.45 -15.61
CA ALA A 313 -40.11 2.94 -16.19
C ALA A 313 -38.88 3.69 -15.68
N GLU A 314 -37.72 3.04 -15.72
CA GLU A 314 -36.44 3.62 -15.27
C GLU A 314 -35.35 3.37 -16.31
N ALA A 315 -34.52 4.38 -16.60
CA ALA A 315 -33.38 4.27 -17.49
C ALA A 315 -32.06 4.16 -16.72
N VAL A 316 -31.35 3.06 -16.92
CA VAL A 316 -30.01 2.81 -16.36
C VAL A 316 -28.96 3.05 -17.45
N LYS A 317 -28.02 3.97 -17.20
CA LYS A 317 -26.95 4.35 -18.13
C LYS A 317 -25.64 3.64 -17.76
N SER A 318 -24.90 3.17 -18.75
CA SER A 318 -23.57 2.56 -18.58
C SER A 318 -22.67 2.91 -19.76
N TYR A 319 -21.54 3.57 -19.51
CA TYR A 319 -20.61 3.99 -20.55
C TYR A 319 -19.31 3.18 -20.50
N ASN A 320 -18.87 2.70 -21.67
CA ASN A 320 -17.59 2.02 -21.82
C ASN A 320 -16.58 2.95 -22.50
N GLU A 321 -15.64 3.50 -21.72
CA GLU A 321 -14.60 4.43 -22.20
C GLU A 321 -13.73 3.82 -23.32
N SER A 322 -13.44 2.52 -23.28
CA SER A 322 -12.55 1.85 -24.23
C SER A 322 -13.16 1.66 -25.62
N THR A 323 -14.49 1.64 -25.69
CA THR A 323 -15.24 1.49 -26.95
C THR A 323 -15.95 2.77 -27.36
N GLY A 324 -16.11 3.74 -26.45
CA GLY A 324 -16.96 4.91 -26.66
C GLY A 324 -18.46 4.59 -26.62
N LEU A 325 -18.88 3.43 -26.12
CA LEU A 325 -20.27 2.99 -26.20
C LEU A 325 -21.04 3.32 -24.91
N LEU A 326 -22.06 4.17 -25.02
CA LEU A 326 -23.07 4.35 -23.97
C LEU A 326 -24.23 3.38 -24.21
N THR A 327 -24.58 2.62 -23.18
CA THR A 327 -25.74 1.72 -23.13
C THR A 327 -26.79 2.31 -22.19
N VAL A 328 -28.01 2.46 -22.66
CA VAL A 328 -29.16 2.89 -21.85
C VAL A 328 -30.17 1.75 -21.82
N THR A 329 -30.32 1.12 -20.65
CA THR A 329 -31.34 0.08 -20.43
C THR A 329 -32.55 0.72 -19.80
N VAL A 330 -33.67 0.75 -20.53
CA VAL A 330 -34.96 1.17 -19.99
C VAL A 330 -35.68 -0.06 -19.47
N ASN A 331 -35.89 -0.13 -18.16
CA ASN A 331 -36.65 -1.19 -17.50
C ASN A 331 -38.08 -0.73 -17.31
N GLY A 332 -39.05 -1.56 -17.68
CA GLY A 332 -40.44 -1.36 -17.32
C GLY A 332 -40.65 -1.56 -15.83
N ASN A 333 -41.74 -1.01 -15.29
CA ASN A 333 -41.99 -1.05 -13.85
C ASN A 333 -42.09 -2.48 -13.29
N ASN A 334 -42.47 -3.45 -14.11
CA ASN A 334 -42.61 -4.87 -13.75
C ASN A 334 -41.35 -5.71 -14.01
N ILE A 335 -40.17 -5.13 -14.23
CA ILE A 335 -38.92 -5.87 -14.54
C ILE A 335 -38.58 -6.96 -13.51
N SER A 336 -38.97 -6.78 -12.24
CA SER A 336 -38.76 -7.77 -11.19
C SER A 336 -39.65 -9.01 -11.32
N ALA A 337 -40.77 -8.90 -12.03
CA ALA A 337 -41.70 -10.00 -12.30
C ALA A 337 -41.54 -10.56 -13.73
N ASP A 338 -41.07 -9.74 -14.68
CA ASP A 338 -40.82 -10.12 -16.06
C ASP A 338 -39.50 -9.53 -16.57
N ALA A 339 -38.48 -10.39 -16.67
CA ALA A 339 -37.15 -10.00 -17.13
C ALA A 339 -37.10 -9.53 -18.60
N THR A 340 -38.17 -9.74 -19.36
CA THR A 340 -38.29 -9.28 -20.76
C THR A 340 -38.82 -7.84 -20.87
N SER A 341 -39.35 -7.28 -19.78
CA SER A 341 -39.84 -5.90 -19.72
C SER A 341 -38.70 -4.87 -19.68
N LYS A 342 -37.91 -4.84 -20.75
CA LYS A 342 -36.78 -3.93 -20.93
C LYS A 342 -36.47 -3.68 -22.40
N THR A 343 -35.94 -2.50 -22.71
CA THR A 343 -35.30 -2.20 -24.00
C THR A 343 -33.91 -1.63 -23.77
N VAL A 344 -32.96 -2.02 -24.62
CA VAL A 344 -31.58 -1.53 -24.57
C VAL A 344 -31.32 -0.66 -25.79
N TYR A 345 -30.91 0.58 -25.54
CA TYR A 345 -30.46 1.54 -26.54
C TYR A 345 -28.95 1.70 -26.45
N THR A 346 -28.27 1.86 -27.57
CA THR A 346 -26.84 2.14 -27.63
C THR A 346 -26.56 3.44 -28.38
N PHE A 347 -25.59 4.19 -27.88
CA PHE A 347 -25.14 5.46 -28.43
C PHE A 347 -23.61 5.38 -28.55
N GLN A 348 -23.12 5.30 -29.78
CA GLN A 348 -21.70 5.15 -30.08
C GLN A 348 -21.04 6.53 -30.17
N PHE A 349 -20.32 6.95 -29.13
CA PHE A 349 -19.51 8.17 -29.11
C PHE A 349 -18.13 7.95 -29.73
N LYS A 350 -17.36 9.03 -29.89
CA LYS A 350 -15.97 8.99 -30.34
C LYS A 350 -15.18 8.07 -29.41
N LYS A 351 -14.51 7.07 -29.99
CA LYS A 351 -13.56 6.22 -29.27
C LYS A 351 -12.32 7.04 -28.93
N MET A 352 -11.93 7.02 -27.65
CA MET A 352 -10.75 7.72 -27.15
C MET A 352 -9.61 6.73 -26.89
N ASP A 353 -8.36 7.16 -27.11
CA ASP A 353 -7.16 6.38 -26.85
C ASP A 353 -6.59 6.71 -25.46
N TYR A 354 -7.28 6.23 -24.43
CA TYR A 354 -6.94 6.46 -23.02
C TYR A 354 -6.14 5.31 -22.40
N THR A 355 -4.93 5.62 -21.96
CA THR A 355 -4.07 4.66 -21.26
C THR A 355 -3.76 5.09 -19.83
N GLY A 356 -3.62 6.40 -19.59
CA GLY A 356 -3.26 6.96 -18.30
C GLY A 356 -1.82 6.68 -17.88
N VAL A 357 -0.93 6.27 -18.80
CA VAL A 357 0.47 5.90 -18.51
C VAL A 357 1.45 6.59 -19.46
N LEU A 358 2.71 6.66 -19.06
CA LEU A 358 3.79 7.14 -19.93
C LEU A 358 4.30 6.03 -20.86
N SER A 359 4.68 6.41 -22.08
CA SER A 359 5.41 5.55 -23.03
C SER A 359 6.91 5.84 -23.04
N ALA A 360 7.32 7.06 -22.65
CA ALA A 360 8.72 7.44 -22.57
C ALA A 360 8.94 8.56 -21.56
N LEU A 361 10.09 8.51 -20.89
CA LEU A 361 10.57 9.52 -19.97
C LEU A 361 12.04 9.82 -20.26
N SER A 362 12.38 11.10 -20.40
CA SER A 362 13.74 11.55 -20.65
C SER A 362 14.07 12.79 -19.84
N VAL A 363 15.35 12.91 -19.48
CA VAL A 363 15.90 14.06 -18.75
C VAL A 363 17.12 14.59 -19.52
N ASN A 364 17.18 15.90 -19.74
CA ASN A 364 18.25 16.56 -20.51
C ASN A 364 18.46 15.95 -21.91
N GLY A 365 17.37 15.52 -22.56
CA GLY A 365 17.42 14.89 -23.89
C GLY A 365 17.94 13.45 -23.90
N LYS A 366 18.29 12.86 -22.74
CA LYS A 366 18.65 11.44 -22.61
C LYS A 366 17.47 10.66 -22.04
N ASN A 367 17.11 9.55 -22.70
CA ASN A 367 16.11 8.63 -22.16
C ASN A 367 16.59 8.03 -20.85
N ILE A 368 15.66 7.83 -19.91
CA ILE A 368 15.95 7.03 -18.72
C ILE A 368 15.95 5.57 -19.14
N GLU A 369 17.14 4.97 -19.24
CA GLU A 369 17.34 3.61 -19.80
C GLU A 369 16.59 2.53 -19.02
N THR A 370 16.35 2.75 -17.73
CA THR A 370 15.63 1.84 -16.83
C THR A 370 14.12 2.08 -16.80
N PHE A 371 13.59 3.04 -17.59
CA PHE A 371 12.17 3.35 -17.56
C PHE A 371 11.32 2.19 -18.07
N ALA A 372 10.38 1.75 -17.24
CA ALA A 372 9.30 0.84 -17.58
C ALA A 372 7.96 1.52 -17.28
N GLU A 373 6.87 1.09 -17.92
CA GLU A 373 5.54 1.72 -17.76
C GLU A 373 5.04 1.71 -16.31
N ASP A 374 5.47 0.71 -15.54
CA ASP A 374 5.19 0.48 -14.12
C ASP A 374 6.30 0.99 -13.17
N SER A 375 7.31 1.68 -13.70
CA SER A 375 8.32 2.34 -12.89
C SER A 375 7.91 3.80 -12.62
N TYR A 376 7.41 4.05 -11.42
CA TYR A 376 6.88 5.35 -11.02
C TYR A 376 7.93 6.23 -10.36
N HIS A 377 9.03 5.67 -9.85
CA HIS A 377 10.10 6.42 -9.19
C HIS A 377 11.43 6.25 -9.93
N ASN A 378 11.97 7.36 -10.42
CA ASN A 378 13.23 7.37 -11.16
C ASN A 378 14.19 8.41 -10.56
N THR A 379 15.45 8.05 -10.35
CA THR A 379 16.46 8.98 -9.85
C THR A 379 17.45 9.32 -10.94
N VAL A 380 17.77 10.60 -11.05
CA VAL A 380 18.79 11.15 -11.95
C VAL A 380 19.76 12.01 -11.17
N VAL A 381 21.02 12.04 -11.57
CA VAL A 381 22.05 12.89 -10.95
C VAL A 381 22.16 14.21 -11.71
N GLY A 382 22.13 15.32 -10.97
CA GLY A 382 22.30 16.67 -11.49
C GLY A 382 21.23 17.64 -11.02
N ASP A 383 21.29 18.87 -11.52
CA ASP A 383 20.31 19.91 -11.20
C ASP A 383 19.14 19.93 -12.18
N TYR A 384 17.97 20.26 -11.64
CA TYR A 384 16.79 20.55 -12.43
C TYR A 384 16.99 21.86 -13.19
N THR A 385 16.69 21.85 -14.49
CA THR A 385 16.52 23.06 -15.29
C THR A 385 15.13 23.07 -15.90
N LYS A 386 14.60 24.26 -16.17
CA LYS A 386 13.27 24.37 -16.79
C LYS A 386 13.27 23.59 -18.11
N ASP A 387 12.21 22.82 -18.33
CA ASP A 387 11.99 22.01 -19.53
C ASP A 387 12.99 20.85 -19.74
N CYS A 388 13.77 20.47 -18.72
CA CYS A 388 14.72 19.36 -18.82
C CYS A 388 14.05 17.98 -18.83
N VAL A 389 12.85 17.85 -18.27
CA VAL A 389 12.09 16.60 -18.24
C VAL A 389 11.10 16.59 -19.39
N LYS A 390 11.16 15.54 -20.22
CA LYS A 390 10.16 15.28 -21.26
C LYS A 390 9.48 13.94 -20.99
N ALA A 391 8.20 14.02 -20.66
CA ALA A 391 7.31 12.89 -20.42
C ALA A 391 6.34 12.74 -21.60
N THR A 392 6.31 11.57 -22.21
CA THR A 392 5.44 11.27 -23.36
C THR A 392 4.37 10.29 -22.90
N ALA A 393 3.10 10.70 -22.98
CA ALA A 393 1.99 9.79 -22.71
C ALA A 393 1.93 8.67 -23.75
N LYS A 394 1.37 7.53 -23.37
CA LYS A 394 1.17 6.40 -24.29
C LYS A 394 -0.14 6.56 -25.08
N GLY A 395 -1.21 7.01 -24.45
CA GLY A 395 -2.48 7.28 -25.10
C GLY A 395 -2.46 8.63 -25.82
N ALA A 396 -2.94 8.68 -27.06
CA ALA A 396 -2.98 9.92 -27.84
C ALA A 396 -3.89 11.00 -27.24
N ASP A 397 -4.88 10.61 -26.44
CA ASP A 397 -5.82 11.51 -25.78
C ASP A 397 -5.52 11.70 -24.27
N ASP A 398 -4.42 11.13 -23.77
CA ASP A 398 -4.00 11.29 -22.37
C ASP A 398 -3.46 12.71 -22.11
N VAL A 399 -3.79 13.25 -20.93
CA VAL A 399 -3.31 14.56 -20.48
C VAL A 399 -2.17 14.38 -19.49
N VAL A 400 -1.06 15.09 -19.73
CA VAL A 400 0.10 15.12 -18.83
C VAL A 400 0.15 16.46 -18.11
N ALA A 401 0.15 16.43 -16.78
CA ALA A 401 0.37 17.59 -15.93
C ALA A 401 1.64 17.39 -15.10
N THR A 402 2.46 18.43 -14.95
CA THR A 402 3.77 18.32 -14.31
C THR A 402 4.03 19.42 -13.30
N SER A 403 4.79 19.13 -12.25
CA SER A 403 5.28 20.12 -11.29
C SER A 403 6.65 19.73 -10.74
N TYR A 404 7.42 20.71 -10.27
CA TYR A 404 8.71 20.49 -9.61
C TYR A 404 8.67 21.10 -8.21
N ASP A 405 9.05 20.32 -7.21
CA ASP A 405 9.25 20.79 -5.84
C ASP A 405 10.75 21.02 -5.60
N PRO A 406 11.20 22.28 -5.44
CA PRO A 406 12.61 22.58 -5.22
C PRO A 406 13.14 22.15 -3.84
N ALA A 407 12.27 22.00 -2.83
CA ALA A 407 12.69 21.61 -1.48
C ALA A 407 13.04 20.12 -1.43
N THR A 408 12.19 19.29 -2.03
CA THR A 408 12.42 17.84 -2.11
C THR A 408 13.24 17.44 -3.35
N ARG A 409 13.42 18.35 -4.32
CA ARG A 409 14.05 18.10 -5.63
C ARG A 409 13.36 16.97 -6.41
N ILE A 410 12.04 16.92 -6.34
CA ILE A 410 11.20 15.91 -7.02
C ILE A 410 10.37 16.58 -8.11
N TYR A 411 10.43 16.03 -9.32
CA TYR A 411 9.57 16.39 -10.43
C TYR A 411 8.43 15.37 -10.55
N SER A 412 7.19 15.84 -10.35
CA SER A 412 5.99 15.02 -10.37
C SER A 412 5.29 15.12 -11.72
N ILE A 413 4.84 13.99 -12.25
CA ILE A 413 4.15 13.87 -13.54
C ILE A 413 2.85 13.10 -13.31
N LYS A 414 1.71 13.77 -13.51
CA LYS A 414 0.38 13.16 -13.47
C LYS A 414 -0.11 12.91 -14.89
N VAL A 415 -0.35 11.65 -15.24
CA VAL A 415 -0.96 11.25 -16.52
C VAL A 415 -2.40 10.86 -16.27
N THR A 416 -3.33 11.49 -17.00
CA THR A 416 -4.78 11.27 -16.88
C THR A 416 -5.34 10.85 -18.23
N GLY A 417 -5.86 9.62 -18.32
CA GLY A 417 -6.51 9.06 -19.50
C GLY A 417 -7.93 8.60 -19.16
N GLY A 418 -8.93 9.44 -19.43
CA GLY A 418 -10.31 9.20 -18.99
C GLY A 418 -10.37 9.02 -17.47
N SER A 419 -10.88 7.88 -17.02
CA SER A 419 -10.91 7.50 -15.60
C SER A 419 -9.57 7.03 -15.02
N LYS A 420 -8.56 6.74 -15.85
CA LYS A 420 -7.25 6.21 -15.40
C LYS A 420 -6.29 7.34 -15.06
N VAL A 421 -5.66 7.26 -13.88
CA VAL A 421 -4.71 8.27 -13.40
C VAL A 421 -3.47 7.58 -12.81
N ASN A 422 -2.28 7.95 -13.27
CA ASN A 422 -1.00 7.53 -12.68
C ASN A 422 -0.09 8.74 -12.39
N ASN A 423 0.73 8.60 -11.36
CA ASN A 423 1.71 9.61 -10.97
C ASN A 423 3.12 9.02 -11.03
N TYR A 424 4.02 9.70 -11.74
CA TYR A 424 5.43 9.36 -11.85
C TYR A 424 6.26 10.46 -11.19
N TYR A 425 7.44 10.11 -10.69
CA TYR A 425 8.32 10.97 -9.92
C TYR A 425 9.75 10.82 -10.40
N VAL A 426 10.40 11.96 -10.63
CA VAL A 426 11.83 12.02 -10.94
C VAL A 426 12.56 12.76 -9.82
N LYS A 427 13.41 12.06 -9.07
CA LYS A 427 14.27 12.65 -8.03
C LYS A 427 15.57 13.14 -8.68
N PHE A 428 15.90 14.41 -8.48
CA PHE A 428 17.17 15.01 -8.90
C PHE A 428 18.18 14.90 -7.74
N ALA A 429 18.89 13.77 -7.66
CA ALA A 429 20.00 13.58 -6.74
C ALA A 429 21.14 14.56 -7.04
N LYS A 430 21.79 15.08 -6.01
CA LYS A 430 22.92 16.00 -6.16
C LYS A 430 24.18 15.22 -6.57
N THR A 431 25.12 15.89 -7.24
CA THR A 431 26.45 15.31 -7.50
C THR A 431 27.21 15.13 -6.18
N THR A 432 27.87 13.99 -6.03
CA THR A 432 28.56 13.58 -4.79
C THR A 432 30.01 13.21 -5.03
N THR A 433 30.80 13.29 -3.96
CA THR A 433 32.03 12.49 -3.83
C THR A 433 31.63 11.12 -3.32
N ASP A 434 32.10 10.09 -4.00
CA ASP A 434 31.70 8.70 -3.74
C ASP A 434 32.68 8.01 -2.79
N TYR A 435 32.13 7.39 -1.76
CA TYR A 435 32.85 6.62 -0.76
C TYR A 435 32.44 5.16 -0.88
N LYS A 436 33.34 4.37 -1.48
CA LYS A 436 33.16 2.93 -1.65
C LYS A 436 33.56 2.21 -0.36
N GLY A 437 32.72 1.28 0.08
CA GLY A 437 32.95 0.51 1.29
C GLY A 437 32.22 -0.82 1.30
N LYS A 438 32.50 -1.62 2.32
CA LYS A 438 31.71 -2.81 2.63
C LYS A 438 30.45 -2.36 3.35
N MET A 439 29.30 -2.64 2.74
CA MET A 439 27.99 -2.29 3.25
C MET A 439 27.29 -3.51 3.81
N SER A 440 26.91 -3.38 5.07
CA SER A 440 26.37 -4.38 5.93
C SER A 440 24.94 -4.00 6.27
N ILE A 441 23.98 -4.87 5.94
CA ILE A 441 22.56 -4.59 6.16
C ILE A 441 21.97 -5.69 7.05
N ALA A 442 21.30 -5.29 8.13
CA ALA A 442 20.53 -6.18 8.97
C ALA A 442 19.14 -5.61 9.26
N MET A 443 18.17 -6.49 9.45
CA MET A 443 16.78 -6.17 9.78
C MET A 443 16.33 -7.04 10.94
N ASP A 444 15.71 -6.44 11.95
CA ASP A 444 15.24 -7.15 13.16
C ASP A 444 16.34 -8.02 13.80
N ASN A 445 17.54 -7.45 13.88
CA ASN A 445 18.76 -8.12 14.34
C ASN A 445 19.20 -9.34 13.51
N GLY A 446 18.55 -9.65 12.38
CA GLY A 446 18.96 -10.67 11.42
C GLY A 446 19.75 -10.09 10.26
N TRP A 447 20.90 -10.68 9.95
CA TRP A 447 21.76 -10.24 8.86
C TRP A 447 21.15 -10.54 7.48
N LEU A 448 21.25 -9.58 6.56
CA LEU A 448 20.67 -9.72 5.21
C LEU A 448 21.71 -9.64 4.09
N SER A 449 22.74 -8.80 4.22
CA SER A 449 23.76 -8.68 3.17
C SER A 449 25.05 -8.02 3.67
N ALA A 450 26.16 -8.30 2.97
CA ALA A 450 27.47 -7.68 3.16
C ALA A 450 28.09 -7.30 1.80
N ALA A 451 27.34 -6.55 0.98
CA ALA A 451 27.75 -6.19 -0.37
C ALA A 451 28.72 -5.00 -0.39
N THR A 452 29.57 -4.94 -1.42
CA THR A 452 30.36 -3.74 -1.67
C THR A 452 29.48 -2.69 -2.34
N SER A 453 29.33 -1.54 -1.70
CA SER A 453 28.43 -0.47 -2.14
C SER A 453 29.10 0.89 -2.03
N THR A 454 28.41 1.91 -2.50
CA THR A 454 28.89 3.28 -2.51
C THR A 454 27.88 4.20 -1.85
N VAL A 455 28.39 5.11 -1.04
CA VAL A 455 27.64 6.25 -0.51
C VAL A 455 28.20 7.51 -1.14
N GLY A 456 27.32 8.38 -1.59
CA GLY A 456 27.68 9.72 -2.04
C GLY A 456 27.51 10.75 -0.93
N ILE A 457 28.52 11.61 -0.72
CA ILE A 457 28.40 12.82 0.11
C ILE A 457 28.58 14.05 -0.77
N THR A 458 27.66 15.01 -0.70
CA THR A 458 27.77 16.24 -1.51
C THR A 458 28.89 17.13 -1.01
N THR A 459 29.39 18.02 -1.88
CA THR A 459 30.28 19.09 -1.43
C THR A 459 29.57 19.93 -0.35
N PRO A 460 30.21 20.20 0.81
CA PRO A 460 29.56 20.94 1.87
C PRO A 460 29.22 22.39 1.47
N VAL A 461 28.03 22.85 1.83
CA VAL A 461 27.56 24.23 1.69
C VAL A 461 27.07 24.68 3.06
N ASP A 462 27.52 25.85 3.53
CA ASP A 462 27.17 26.39 4.84
C ASP A 462 27.35 25.40 6.01
N GLY A 463 28.42 24.60 5.95
CA GLY A 463 28.74 23.61 6.99
C GLY A 463 27.82 22.39 7.02
N LYS A 464 27.10 22.11 5.92
CA LYS A 464 26.21 20.95 5.78
C LYS A 464 26.46 20.23 4.45
N ALA A 465 26.22 18.92 4.43
CA ALA A 465 26.25 18.09 3.23
C ALA A 465 25.06 17.13 3.20
N ASP A 466 24.69 16.64 2.02
CA ASP A 466 23.71 15.57 1.87
C ASP A 466 24.43 14.22 1.71
N PHE A 467 23.83 13.19 2.29
CA PHE A 467 24.25 11.81 2.20
C PHE A 467 23.23 11.04 1.35
N GLN A 468 23.71 10.39 0.29
CA GLN A 468 22.87 9.71 -0.69
C GLN A 468 23.33 8.26 -0.86
N LEU A 469 22.43 7.32 -0.63
CA LEU A 469 22.62 5.91 -0.93
C LEU A 469 21.64 5.54 -2.05
N LEU A 470 22.18 5.38 -3.25
CA LEU A 470 21.40 5.03 -4.44
C LEU A 470 21.38 3.51 -4.63
N GLY A 471 20.26 2.98 -5.12
CA GLY A 471 20.07 1.55 -5.36
C GLY A 471 20.04 0.72 -4.07
N PHE A 472 19.50 1.26 -2.98
CA PHE A 472 19.34 0.52 -1.73
C PHE A 472 18.46 -0.72 -1.96
N ALA A 473 18.97 -1.86 -1.50
CA ALA A 473 18.32 -3.16 -1.61
C ALA A 473 18.23 -3.82 -0.23
N LEU A 474 17.13 -4.51 0.03
CA LEU A 474 16.87 -5.21 1.28
C LEU A 474 16.66 -6.70 0.97
N GLY A 475 17.53 -7.56 1.49
CA GLY A 475 17.50 -9.00 1.16
C GLY A 475 17.70 -9.30 -0.34
N GLY A 476 18.43 -8.42 -1.05
CA GLY A 476 18.68 -8.53 -2.50
C GLY A 476 17.58 -7.95 -3.39
N ALA A 477 16.42 -7.57 -2.84
CA ALA A 477 15.36 -6.89 -3.59
C ALA A 477 15.63 -5.38 -3.64
N PRO A 478 15.59 -4.72 -4.82
CA PRO A 478 15.74 -3.27 -4.91
C PRO A 478 14.55 -2.58 -4.26
N ILE A 479 14.81 -1.69 -3.31
CA ILE A 479 13.78 -0.98 -2.54
C ILE A 479 13.64 0.46 -3.03
N GLY A 480 14.77 1.14 -3.27
CA GLY A 480 14.79 2.52 -3.72
C GLY A 480 16.05 3.24 -3.29
N ASP A 481 15.99 4.57 -3.20
CA ASP A 481 17.12 5.39 -2.80
C ASP A 481 16.90 6.05 -1.43
N ILE A 482 17.96 6.21 -0.66
CA ILE A 482 17.96 6.85 0.66
C ILE A 482 18.67 8.20 0.56
N PHE A 483 17.99 9.25 1.00
CA PHE A 483 18.53 10.61 1.05
C PHE A 483 18.43 11.15 2.47
N VAL A 484 19.57 11.42 3.10
CA VAL A 484 19.66 12.15 4.38
C VAL A 484 20.28 13.51 4.08
N THR A 485 19.51 14.58 4.27
CA THR A 485 19.85 15.92 3.81
C THR A 485 20.27 16.82 4.97
N ASP A 486 21.04 17.88 4.65
CA ASP A 486 21.46 18.87 5.63
C ASP A 486 22.17 18.26 6.86
N VAL A 487 23.05 17.28 6.61
CA VAL A 487 23.89 16.64 7.63
C VAL A 487 24.99 17.63 8.02
N PRO A 488 25.13 18.00 9.31
CA PRO A 488 26.24 18.81 9.78
C PRO A 488 27.58 18.22 9.34
N TYR A 489 28.42 19.08 8.74
CA TYR A 489 29.71 18.70 8.19
C TYR A 489 30.76 19.72 8.65
N THR A 490 31.46 19.40 9.74
CA THR A 490 32.52 20.26 10.29
C THR A 490 33.77 19.43 10.54
N GLU A 491 34.86 19.81 9.87
CA GLU A 491 36.16 19.15 10.07
C GLU A 491 36.89 19.72 11.29
N LYS A 492 37.34 18.82 12.17
CA LYS A 492 38.18 19.14 13.33
C LYS A 492 39.35 18.16 13.35
N ASN A 493 40.58 18.68 13.30
CA ASN A 493 41.81 17.87 13.33
C ASN A 493 41.87 16.76 12.25
N GLY A 494 41.38 17.03 11.03
CA GLY A 494 41.36 16.05 9.94
C GLY A 494 40.23 15.03 10.01
N VAL A 495 39.26 15.22 10.91
CA VAL A 495 38.14 14.31 11.16
C VAL A 495 36.83 15.06 11.01
N VAL A 496 35.87 14.47 10.30
CA VAL A 496 34.49 14.95 10.23
C VAL A 496 33.60 13.92 10.93
N ASP A 497 32.97 14.33 12.02
CA ASP A 497 31.96 13.53 12.71
C ASP A 497 30.58 13.83 12.11
N LEU A 498 29.88 12.77 11.68
CA LEU A 498 28.58 12.83 11.05
C LEU A 498 27.52 12.41 12.06
N TYR A 499 26.49 13.25 12.23
CA TYR A 499 25.33 12.93 13.03
C TYR A 499 24.09 13.65 12.50
N LYS A 500 23.01 12.91 12.25
CA LYS A 500 21.73 13.49 11.84
C LYS A 500 20.56 12.59 12.22
N GLU A 501 19.55 13.16 12.85
CA GLU A 501 18.23 12.57 12.93
C GLU A 501 17.32 13.22 11.87
N GLN A 502 16.58 12.41 11.13
CA GLN A 502 15.67 12.88 10.08
C GLN A 502 14.52 11.89 9.89
N THR A 503 13.35 12.38 9.48
CA THR A 503 12.30 11.53 8.94
C THR A 503 12.39 11.53 7.42
N ILE A 504 12.46 10.36 6.80
CA ILE A 504 12.62 10.20 5.35
C ILE A 504 11.57 9.27 4.76
N THR A 505 11.44 9.32 3.44
CA THR A 505 10.78 8.26 2.66
C THR A 505 11.84 7.66 1.76
N ILE A 506 11.95 6.33 1.72
CA ILE A 506 12.82 5.67 0.73
C ILE A 506 12.21 5.95 -0.64
N PHE A 507 12.99 6.46 -1.59
CA PHE A 507 12.48 6.87 -2.90
C PHE A 507 12.50 5.68 -3.85
N GLY A 508 11.37 4.99 -4.01
CA GLY A 508 11.25 3.81 -4.86
C GLY A 508 9.81 3.30 -4.98
N ASP A 509 9.55 2.45 -5.97
CA ASP A 509 8.21 1.93 -6.25
C ASP A 509 7.67 1.03 -5.13
N ALA A 510 8.55 0.32 -4.42
CA ALA A 510 8.19 -0.54 -3.29
C ALA A 510 7.75 0.25 -2.05
N SER A 511 8.06 1.54 -1.96
CA SER A 511 7.98 2.29 -0.70
C SER A 511 6.57 2.43 -0.16
N LYS A 512 5.58 2.67 -1.03
CA LYS A 512 4.19 2.81 -0.58
C LYS A 512 3.61 1.47 -0.10
N ASP A 513 3.83 0.41 -0.87
CA ASP A 513 3.25 -0.90 -0.61
C ASP A 513 3.86 -1.57 0.63
N MET A 514 5.14 -1.30 0.91
CA MET A 514 5.84 -1.76 2.11
C MET A 514 5.70 -0.80 3.31
N GLY A 515 5.05 0.35 3.14
CA GLY A 515 4.96 1.35 4.21
C GLY A 515 6.31 1.96 4.61
N LEU A 516 7.25 2.08 3.67
CA LEU A 516 8.57 2.69 3.85
C LEU A 516 8.50 4.22 3.67
N ILE A 517 7.49 4.82 4.30
CA ILE A 517 7.17 6.24 4.29
C ILE A 517 7.30 6.77 5.71
N ASP A 518 7.70 8.04 5.84
CA ASP A 518 7.85 8.72 7.14
C ASP A 518 8.70 7.94 8.17
N LEU A 519 9.81 7.38 7.70
CA LEU A 519 10.75 6.57 8.48
C LEU A 519 11.71 7.45 9.28
N PRO A 520 11.73 7.37 10.62
CA PRO A 520 12.77 7.98 11.43
C PRO A 520 14.12 7.29 11.15
N VAL A 521 15.13 8.10 10.86
CA VAL A 521 16.50 7.64 10.66
C VAL A 521 17.49 8.39 11.55
N VAL A 522 18.52 7.66 11.98
CA VAL A 522 19.70 8.22 12.66
C VAL A 522 20.93 7.86 11.84
N LEU A 523 21.54 8.86 11.20
CA LEU A 523 22.85 8.73 10.58
C LEU A 523 23.92 9.05 11.63
N THR A 524 24.90 8.16 11.76
CA THR A 524 26.13 8.38 12.54
C THR A 524 27.34 8.00 11.70
N GLY A 525 28.50 8.60 11.94
CA GLY A 525 29.71 8.20 11.23
C GLY A 525 30.90 9.12 11.41
N THR A 526 32.01 8.74 10.79
CA THR A 526 33.25 9.50 10.78
C THR A 526 33.89 9.41 9.40
N LEU A 527 34.31 10.55 8.87
CA LEU A 527 35.15 10.65 7.68
C LEU A 527 36.52 11.18 8.09
N LYS A 528 37.56 10.38 7.85
CA LYS A 528 38.95 10.72 8.18
C LYS A 528 39.87 10.19 7.10
N ASP A 529 40.82 11.01 6.65
CA ASP A 529 41.82 10.62 5.63
C ASP A 529 41.19 10.02 4.35
N GLY A 530 40.02 10.51 3.95
CA GLY A 530 39.27 10.01 2.79
C GLY A 530 38.52 8.69 3.01
N LYS A 531 38.52 8.16 4.24
CA LYS A 531 37.87 6.90 4.62
C LYS A 531 36.60 7.18 5.42
N LEU A 532 35.47 6.69 4.93
CA LEU A 532 34.16 6.84 5.55
C LEU A 532 33.77 5.56 6.29
N THR A 533 33.48 5.71 7.59
CA THR A 533 32.70 4.75 8.36
C THR A 533 31.37 5.40 8.71
N ALA A 534 30.24 4.78 8.34
CA ALA A 534 28.92 5.36 8.58
C ALA A 534 27.90 4.28 8.93
N LYS A 535 26.87 4.66 9.68
CA LYS A 535 25.74 3.82 10.09
C LYS A 535 24.46 4.59 9.94
N ILE A 536 23.48 4.02 9.24
CA ILE A 536 22.11 4.52 9.16
C ILE A 536 21.22 3.53 9.91
N ASP A 537 20.69 3.96 11.05
CA ASP A 537 19.62 3.26 11.75
C ASP A 537 18.27 3.75 11.20
N ILE A 538 17.41 2.84 10.75
CA ILE A 538 16.09 3.14 10.20
C ILE A 538 15.03 2.44 11.06
N THR A 539 14.10 3.21 11.59
CA THR A 539 12.97 2.68 12.38
C THR A 539 11.81 2.38 11.44
N TRP A 540 11.50 1.10 11.23
CA TRP A 540 10.37 0.66 10.42
C TRP A 540 9.43 -0.24 11.24
N GLY A 541 8.49 0.37 11.94
CA GLY A 541 7.60 -0.33 12.87
C GLY A 541 8.40 -1.10 13.94
N GLU A 542 8.13 -2.40 14.07
CA GLU A 542 8.86 -3.31 14.97
C GLU A 542 10.13 -3.91 14.33
N TYR A 543 10.43 -3.61 13.06
CA TYR A 543 11.53 -4.18 12.28
C TYR A 543 12.63 -3.13 12.03
N PRO A 544 13.53 -2.88 12.99
CA PRO A 544 14.62 -1.93 12.80
C PRO A 544 15.56 -2.40 11.68
N ILE A 545 15.97 -1.50 10.80
CA ILE A 545 16.97 -1.76 9.77
C ILE A 545 18.25 -1.00 10.12
N THR A 546 19.39 -1.66 9.98
CA THR A 546 20.72 -1.07 10.14
C THR A 546 21.48 -1.16 8.82
N VAL A 547 22.11 -0.06 8.42
CA VAL A 547 22.96 0.00 7.22
C VAL A 547 24.32 0.56 7.64
N ASP A 548 25.31 -0.32 7.75
CA ASP A 548 26.68 0.01 8.16
C ASP A 548 27.59 0.01 6.94
N LEU A 549 28.35 1.08 6.73
CA LEU A 549 29.39 1.20 5.71
C LEU A 549 30.75 1.30 6.40
N VAL A 550 31.69 0.47 5.99
CA VAL A 550 33.09 0.53 6.44
C VAL A 550 34.07 0.56 5.27
N PRO A 551 35.23 1.23 5.40
CA PRO A 551 36.24 1.28 4.34
C PRO A 551 36.75 -0.11 3.94
N LEU A 552 37.08 -0.31 2.66
CA LEU A 552 37.56 -1.61 2.16
C LEU A 552 38.92 -2.04 2.75
N ASP A 553 39.69 -1.11 3.29
CA ASP A 553 40.96 -1.39 3.99
C ASP A 553 40.83 -1.42 5.51
N ALA A 554 39.60 -1.47 6.04
CA ALA A 554 39.34 -1.58 7.47
C ALA A 554 40.04 -2.81 8.07
N THR A 555 40.55 -2.65 9.29
CA THR A 555 41.23 -3.71 10.04
C THR A 555 40.26 -4.67 10.71
N SER A 556 38.99 -4.26 10.88
CA SER A 556 37.95 -5.10 11.45
C SER A 556 36.57 -4.84 10.87
N LEU A 557 35.75 -5.90 10.78
CA LEU A 557 34.31 -5.85 10.58
C LEU A 557 33.63 -6.32 11.86
N ASP A 558 32.80 -5.49 12.47
CA ASP A 558 32.08 -5.87 13.69
C ASP A 558 30.61 -6.14 13.38
N LEU A 559 30.24 -7.42 13.34
CA LEU A 559 28.88 -7.89 13.05
C LEU A 559 28.26 -8.56 14.27
N SER A 560 28.89 -8.45 15.44
CA SER A 560 28.53 -9.22 16.63
C SER A 560 27.23 -8.78 17.33
N SER A 561 26.66 -7.64 16.92
CA SER A 561 25.34 -7.18 17.38
C SER A 561 24.18 -7.96 16.75
N ASN A 562 24.38 -8.49 15.55
CA ASN A 562 23.33 -9.12 14.74
C ASN A 562 23.54 -10.63 14.68
N ALA A 563 22.44 -11.39 14.62
CA ALA A 563 22.48 -12.80 14.28
C ALA A 563 22.83 -12.95 12.80
N VAL A 564 23.85 -13.77 12.51
CA VAL A 564 24.36 -14.01 11.16
C VAL A 564 24.09 -15.46 10.80
N ASP A 565 23.39 -15.67 9.69
CA ASP A 565 23.25 -16.98 9.05
C ASP A 565 24.27 -17.10 7.91
N LEU A 566 25.27 -17.96 8.12
CA LEU A 566 26.36 -18.17 7.16
C LEU A 566 25.96 -19.03 5.95
N GLU A 567 24.82 -19.73 6.01
CA GLU A 567 24.27 -20.43 4.83
C GLU A 567 23.70 -19.42 3.82
N GLY A 568 22.98 -18.40 4.32
CA GLY A 568 22.40 -17.34 3.50
C GLY A 568 23.38 -16.24 3.11
N THR A 569 24.30 -15.85 3.99
CA THR A 569 25.36 -14.85 3.71
C THR A 569 26.74 -15.44 4.03
N PRO A 570 27.39 -16.08 3.04
CA PRO A 570 28.70 -16.69 3.24
C PRO A 570 29.76 -15.70 3.73
N LEU A 571 30.65 -16.19 4.60
CA LEU A 571 31.82 -15.43 5.08
C LEU A 571 32.70 -14.91 3.92
N ALA A 572 32.74 -15.64 2.80
CA ALA A 572 33.46 -15.24 1.60
C ALA A 572 32.95 -13.88 1.06
N ASP A 573 31.63 -13.63 1.12
CA ASP A 573 31.02 -12.40 0.61
C ASP A 573 31.35 -11.20 1.52
N MET A 574 31.43 -11.44 2.83
CA MET A 574 31.88 -10.44 3.80
C MET A 574 33.35 -10.03 3.56
N LYS A 575 34.19 -11.00 3.16
CA LYS A 575 35.61 -10.79 2.84
C LYS A 575 35.83 -10.24 1.43
N ALA A 576 34.89 -10.43 0.51
CA ALA A 576 35.04 -9.99 -0.87
C ALA A 576 35.35 -8.49 -0.96
N ASP A 577 36.23 -8.10 -1.88
CA ASP A 577 36.73 -6.73 -2.09
C ASP A 577 37.47 -6.06 -0.92
N MET A 578 37.47 -6.66 0.28
CA MET A 578 38.27 -6.16 1.40
C MET A 578 39.76 -6.33 1.06
N THR A 579 40.53 -5.25 1.20
CA THR A 579 41.94 -5.21 0.75
C THR A 579 42.93 -5.48 1.87
N ASN A 580 42.51 -5.37 3.13
CA ASN A 580 43.39 -5.60 4.27
C ASN A 580 43.47 -7.10 4.61
N SER A 581 44.62 -7.73 4.39
CA SER A 581 44.83 -9.15 4.68
C SER A 581 44.79 -9.49 6.19
N ASN A 582 44.90 -8.48 7.05
CA ASN A 582 44.81 -8.61 8.50
C ASN A 582 43.39 -8.38 9.03
N LEU A 583 42.39 -8.28 8.14
CA LEU A 583 41.00 -8.08 8.51
C LEU A 583 40.54 -9.10 9.55
N THR A 584 39.95 -8.62 10.64
CA THR A 584 39.34 -9.44 11.68
C THR A 584 37.83 -9.25 11.70
N ILE A 585 37.06 -10.34 11.60
CA ILE A 585 35.59 -10.30 11.56
C ILE A 585 35.05 -10.78 12.91
N PHE A 586 34.21 -9.97 13.55
CA PHE A 586 33.52 -10.31 14.79
C PHE A 586 32.08 -10.74 14.50
N LEU A 587 31.71 -11.94 14.94
CA LEU A 587 30.39 -12.53 14.85
C LEU A 587 29.81 -12.70 16.26
N ARG A 588 28.48 -12.80 16.34
CA ARG A 588 27.76 -12.96 17.60
C ARG A 588 28.14 -14.27 18.28
N GLU A 589 28.09 -14.29 19.61
CA GLU A 589 28.25 -15.55 20.36
C GLU A 589 27.18 -16.57 19.94
N GLY A 590 27.61 -17.80 19.68
CA GLY A 590 26.72 -18.88 19.23
C GLY A 590 26.51 -18.95 17.71
N THR A 591 27.17 -18.11 16.89
CA THR A 591 27.14 -18.29 15.43
C THR A 591 27.77 -19.63 15.03
N GLU A 592 27.00 -20.46 14.34
CA GLU A 592 27.41 -21.76 13.82
C GLU A 592 27.95 -21.65 12.38
N GLY A 593 28.57 -22.72 11.87
CA GLY A 593 28.99 -22.80 10.45
C GLY A 593 30.35 -22.17 10.10
N VAL A 594 31.09 -21.64 11.08
CA VAL A 594 32.47 -21.15 10.86
C VAL A 594 33.43 -22.35 10.79
N ASP A 595 34.06 -22.58 9.63
CA ASP A 595 35.09 -23.63 9.48
C ASP A 595 36.29 -23.34 10.39
N ALA A 596 36.81 -24.37 11.06
CA ALA A 596 37.97 -24.26 11.95
C ALA A 596 39.24 -23.70 11.27
N LYS A 597 39.33 -23.77 9.94
CA LYS A 597 40.43 -23.22 9.13
C LYS A 597 40.29 -21.73 8.84
N GLU A 598 39.11 -21.15 9.08
CA GLU A 598 38.91 -19.72 8.87
C GLU A 598 39.79 -18.92 9.81
N LYS A 599 40.56 -18.01 9.24
CA LYS A 599 41.51 -17.17 9.96
C LYS A 599 40.85 -15.84 10.29
N ASN A 600 41.18 -15.28 11.45
CA ASN A 600 40.73 -13.95 11.89
C ASN A 600 39.20 -13.81 11.98
N VAL A 601 38.49 -14.90 12.28
CA VAL A 601 37.05 -14.87 12.56
C VAL A 601 36.83 -15.14 14.03
N VAL A 602 36.21 -14.18 14.71
CA VAL A 602 35.93 -14.23 16.15
C VAL A 602 34.44 -14.51 16.32
N VAL A 603 34.08 -15.58 17.03
CA VAL A 603 32.70 -15.90 17.42
C VAL A 603 32.59 -15.65 18.92
N GLY A 604 31.81 -14.65 19.30
CA GLY A 604 31.77 -14.17 20.69
C GLY A 604 33.13 -13.63 21.13
N THR A 605 33.90 -14.44 21.85
CA THR A 605 35.24 -14.06 22.38
C THR A 605 36.35 -15.03 21.96
N THR A 606 36.08 -15.96 21.04
CA THR A 606 37.05 -16.98 20.63
C THR A 606 37.25 -17.00 19.11
N ALA A 607 38.46 -17.37 18.68
CA ALA A 607 38.83 -17.60 17.29
C ALA A 607 39.68 -18.88 17.18
N SER A 608 39.53 -19.61 16.08
CA SER A 608 40.39 -20.77 15.79
C SER A 608 41.84 -20.34 15.58
N SER A 609 42.06 -19.21 14.91
CA SER A 609 43.40 -18.66 14.69
C SER A 609 43.40 -17.15 14.47
N LEU A 610 44.50 -16.52 14.91
CA LEU A 610 44.92 -15.18 14.50
C LEU A 610 46.04 -15.31 13.46
N SER A 611 45.83 -14.76 12.27
CA SER A 611 46.79 -14.72 11.18
C SER A 611 47.15 -13.28 10.85
N LEU A 612 48.40 -12.91 11.10
CA LEU A 612 48.98 -11.60 10.84
C LEU A 612 49.90 -11.66 9.62
N THR A 613 49.72 -10.71 8.73
CA THR A 613 50.54 -10.40 7.57
C THR A 613 51.38 -9.17 7.91
N ASP A 614 52.69 -9.30 7.81
CA ASP A 614 53.67 -8.31 8.21
C ASP A 614 53.58 -7.06 7.35
N GLY A 615 53.57 -5.91 8.01
CA GLY A 615 53.47 -4.63 7.33
C GLY A 615 52.07 -4.25 6.85
N ASN A 616 51.04 -5.10 7.02
CA ASN A 616 49.63 -4.71 6.83
C ASN A 616 49.05 -4.14 8.13
N ASP A 617 48.21 -3.12 7.99
CA ASP A 617 47.58 -2.45 9.11
C ASP A 617 46.73 -3.41 9.93
N TRP A 618 46.73 -3.27 11.26
CA TRP A 618 45.91 -4.08 12.15
C TRP A 618 45.35 -3.26 13.31
N GLY A 619 44.21 -3.70 13.83
CA GLY A 619 43.54 -3.06 14.94
C GLY A 619 42.16 -3.65 15.12
N VAL A 620 41.77 -3.84 16.38
CA VAL A 620 40.46 -4.38 16.76
C VAL A 620 39.95 -3.66 17.99
N THR A 621 38.63 -3.62 18.15
CA THR A 621 37.96 -2.92 19.27
C THR A 621 37.60 -3.85 20.44
N LYS A 622 37.77 -5.16 20.27
CA LYS A 622 37.34 -6.19 21.23
C LYS A 622 38.46 -7.18 21.51
N ASP A 623 38.52 -7.62 22.76
CA ASP A 623 39.40 -8.70 23.19
C ASP A 623 38.88 -10.05 22.69
N PHE A 624 39.77 -10.98 22.37
CA PHE A 624 39.42 -12.36 22.07
C PHE A 624 40.58 -13.32 22.34
N THR A 625 40.28 -14.61 22.45
CA THR A 625 41.29 -15.67 22.57
C THR A 625 41.42 -16.41 21.24
N ALA A 626 42.64 -16.50 20.71
CA ALA A 626 42.94 -17.27 19.50
C ALA A 626 43.64 -18.58 19.87
N ALA A 627 43.09 -19.71 19.42
CA ALA A 627 43.66 -21.02 19.72
C ALA A 627 45.06 -21.23 19.09
N ALA A 628 45.30 -20.65 17.92
CA ALA A 628 46.60 -20.65 17.24
C ALA A 628 46.97 -19.25 16.70
N VAL A 629 48.25 -19.04 16.43
CA VAL A 629 48.76 -17.82 15.78
C VAL A 629 49.59 -18.16 14.55
N SER A 630 49.43 -17.36 13.50
CA SER A 630 50.30 -17.31 12.34
C SER A 630 50.77 -15.87 12.14
N TYR A 631 52.06 -15.68 11.91
CA TYR A 631 52.69 -14.42 11.56
C TYR A 631 53.76 -14.70 10.51
N ASP A 632 53.60 -14.11 9.34
CA ASP A 632 54.47 -14.36 8.17
C ASP A 632 55.83 -13.65 8.25
N ARG A 633 56.08 -12.83 9.29
CA ARG A 633 57.38 -12.23 9.51
C ARG A 633 58.39 -13.28 9.98
N VAL A 634 59.37 -13.56 9.13
CA VAL A 634 60.53 -14.38 9.50
C VAL A 634 61.50 -13.56 10.34
N PHE A 635 61.69 -13.94 11.61
CA PHE A 635 62.71 -13.32 12.47
C PHE A 635 64.08 -13.91 12.16
N LYS A 636 65.10 -13.05 12.04
CA LYS A 636 66.49 -13.53 11.94
C LYS A 636 66.85 -14.34 13.19
N ASN A 637 67.42 -15.52 12.96
CA ASN A 637 67.75 -16.51 13.99
C ASN A 637 69.25 -16.56 14.32
N ASP A 638 70.01 -15.56 13.86
CA ASP A 638 71.37 -15.32 14.32
C ASP A 638 71.27 -14.88 15.79
N GLY A 639 71.77 -15.68 16.73
CA GLY A 639 71.61 -15.46 18.18
C GLY A 639 72.18 -14.15 18.76
N ASN A 640 72.70 -13.25 17.92
CA ASN A 640 73.16 -11.90 18.26
C ASN A 640 72.41 -10.78 17.51
N TYR A 641 71.46 -11.11 16.65
CA TYR A 641 70.75 -10.12 15.84
C TYR A 641 69.49 -9.62 16.56
N VAL A 642 69.55 -8.37 17.05
CA VAL A 642 68.42 -7.74 17.73
C VAL A 642 67.41 -7.23 16.71
N GLN A 643 66.15 -7.53 16.95
CA GLN A 643 65.00 -7.07 16.18
C GLN A 643 63.97 -6.45 17.11
N SER A 644 63.04 -5.68 16.57
CA SER A 644 61.95 -5.12 17.37
C SER A 644 60.59 -5.58 16.86
N PHE A 645 59.63 -5.65 17.78
CA PHE A 645 58.25 -5.99 17.46
C PHE A 645 57.28 -5.34 18.46
N VAL A 646 56.02 -5.24 18.06
CA VAL A 646 54.86 -5.07 18.95
C VAL A 646 53.79 -6.05 18.48
N LEU A 647 53.13 -6.74 19.42
CA LEU A 647 52.13 -7.76 19.11
C LEU A 647 50.89 -7.57 19.98
N PRO A 648 49.70 -7.94 19.49
CA PRO A 648 48.45 -7.64 20.17
C PRO A 648 48.08 -8.66 21.24
N PHE A 649 49.00 -9.54 21.59
CA PHE A 649 48.86 -10.56 22.60
C PHE A 649 50.17 -10.72 23.37
N GLY A 650 50.05 -11.18 24.61
CA GLY A 650 51.20 -11.61 25.42
C GLY A 650 51.52 -13.09 25.23
N PHE A 651 52.74 -13.49 25.58
CA PHE A 651 53.20 -14.88 25.57
C PHE A 651 54.36 -15.11 26.53
N THR A 652 54.50 -16.35 27.02
CA THR A 652 55.67 -16.81 27.77
C THR A 652 56.86 -16.99 26.81
N VAL A 653 58.01 -16.39 27.14
CA VAL A 653 59.17 -16.38 26.26
C VAL A 653 59.76 -17.80 26.10
N PRO A 654 59.83 -18.35 24.86
CA PRO A 654 60.35 -19.69 24.63
C PRO A 654 61.85 -19.80 24.88
N ALA A 655 62.31 -21.02 25.20
CA ALA A 655 63.74 -21.31 25.29
C ALA A 655 64.48 -20.96 23.98
N GLY A 656 65.69 -20.40 24.08
CA GLY A 656 66.46 -19.92 22.92
C GLY A 656 66.01 -18.56 22.38
N THR A 657 65.01 -17.92 23.02
CA THR A 657 64.58 -16.56 22.71
C THR A 657 64.80 -15.66 23.93
N THR A 658 65.29 -14.44 23.70
CA THR A 658 65.35 -13.36 24.68
C THR A 658 64.46 -12.23 24.18
N VAL A 659 63.41 -11.91 24.93
CA VAL A 659 62.59 -10.72 24.71
C VAL A 659 62.90 -9.73 25.82
N ALA A 660 63.12 -8.46 25.48
CA ALA A 660 63.53 -7.45 26.45
C ALA A 660 62.76 -6.14 26.26
N GLU A 661 62.40 -5.50 27.38
CA GLU A 661 61.69 -4.22 27.44
C GLU A 661 62.61 -3.09 27.89
N LEU A 662 62.33 -1.86 27.45
CA LEU A 662 63.10 -0.68 27.89
C LEU A 662 62.98 -0.51 29.42
N SER A 663 64.11 -0.55 30.12
CA SER A 663 64.16 -0.51 31.60
C SER A 663 64.76 0.78 32.15
N SER A 664 65.80 1.33 31.49
CA SER A 664 66.49 2.55 31.92
C SER A 664 67.25 3.22 30.78
N VAL A 665 67.56 4.51 30.95
CA VAL A 665 68.36 5.30 30.01
C VAL A 665 69.68 5.70 30.68
N ASN A 666 70.79 5.13 30.23
CA ASN A 666 72.12 5.34 30.81
C ASN A 666 73.02 6.12 29.85
N GLY A 667 72.94 7.46 29.92
CA GLY A 667 73.65 8.35 29.01
C GLY A 667 73.22 8.11 27.56
N ASN A 668 74.15 7.63 26.73
CA ASN A 668 73.89 7.31 25.31
C ASN A 668 73.48 5.85 25.08
N ASN A 669 73.13 5.09 26.11
CA ASN A 669 72.70 3.69 26.00
C ASN A 669 71.26 3.51 26.52
N LEU A 670 70.44 2.81 25.75
CA LEU A 670 69.14 2.31 26.18
C LEU A 670 69.34 0.90 26.73
N VAL A 671 68.94 0.71 27.99
CA VAL A 671 69.02 -0.59 28.65
C VAL A 671 67.68 -1.29 28.53
N PHE A 672 67.73 -2.53 28.05
CA PHE A 672 66.58 -3.40 27.88
C PHE A 672 66.71 -4.59 28.83
N LYS A 673 65.71 -4.78 29.68
CA LYS A 673 65.66 -5.87 30.66
C LYS A 673 64.92 -7.07 30.06
N PRO A 674 65.50 -8.29 30.07
CA PRO A 674 64.78 -9.50 29.67
C PRO A 674 63.51 -9.73 30.51
N VAL A 675 62.46 -10.20 29.85
CA VAL A 675 61.19 -10.57 30.48
C VAL A 675 60.92 -12.06 30.32
N ALA A 676 60.26 -12.67 31.31
CA ALA A 676 59.80 -14.07 31.21
C ALA A 676 58.48 -14.18 30.43
N GLU A 677 57.67 -13.13 30.45
CA GLU A 677 56.38 -13.04 29.77
C GLU A 677 56.22 -11.66 29.13
N THR A 678 55.58 -11.60 27.97
CA THR A 678 55.26 -10.36 27.29
C THR A 678 53.82 -9.93 27.57
N VAL A 679 53.57 -8.62 27.46
CA VAL A 679 52.26 -8.01 27.60
C VAL A 679 51.78 -7.57 26.21
N ALA A 680 50.49 -7.81 25.92
CA ALA A 680 49.85 -7.37 24.70
C ALA A 680 50.03 -5.86 24.47
N ASN A 681 50.13 -5.45 23.21
CA ASN A 681 50.29 -4.07 22.76
C ASN A 681 51.58 -3.37 23.24
N LYS A 682 52.47 -4.04 23.97
CA LYS A 682 53.71 -3.43 24.45
C LYS A 682 54.87 -3.63 23.44
N PRO A 683 55.71 -2.61 23.18
CA PRO A 683 56.86 -2.75 22.29
C PRO A 683 58.03 -3.46 22.97
N TYR A 684 58.71 -4.34 22.24
CA TYR A 684 59.84 -5.13 22.72
C TYR A 684 60.99 -5.20 21.72
N LEU A 685 62.17 -5.56 22.23
CA LEU A 685 63.28 -6.11 21.45
C LEU A 685 63.33 -7.63 21.58
N VAL A 686 63.82 -8.30 20.54
CA VAL A 686 63.98 -9.75 20.51
C VAL A 686 65.30 -10.17 19.89
N VAL A 687 65.89 -11.20 20.48
CA VAL A 687 66.98 -11.99 19.94
C VAL A 687 66.53 -13.45 20.03
N THR A 688 66.62 -14.21 18.95
CA THR A 688 66.14 -15.60 18.94
C THR A 688 67.03 -16.49 18.09
N THR A 689 67.07 -17.78 18.42
CA THR A 689 67.62 -18.84 17.56
C THR A 689 66.54 -19.59 16.77
N ASP A 690 65.26 -19.23 16.96
CA ASP A 690 64.10 -19.84 16.31
C ASP A 690 63.27 -18.75 15.63
N GLY A 691 63.47 -18.58 14.31
CA GLY A 691 62.81 -17.51 13.54
C GLY A 691 61.27 -17.61 13.48
N GLU A 692 60.72 -18.77 13.84
CA GLU A 692 59.30 -19.13 13.74
C GLU A 692 58.61 -19.23 15.11
N PHE A 693 59.25 -18.73 16.19
CA PHE A 693 58.78 -18.94 17.56
C PHE A 693 57.33 -18.44 17.81
N ILE A 694 56.88 -17.40 17.09
CA ILE A 694 55.51 -16.87 17.20
C ILE A 694 54.48 -17.85 16.61
N ASN A 695 54.84 -18.56 15.54
CA ASN A 695 53.96 -19.53 14.85
C ASN A 695 53.73 -20.81 15.65
N LYS A 696 54.39 -20.95 16.81
CA LYS A 696 54.27 -22.08 17.74
C LYS A 696 53.41 -21.73 18.96
N LEU A 697 52.96 -20.47 19.08
CA LEU A 697 52.14 -20.02 20.19
C LEU A 697 50.70 -20.53 20.06
N THR A 698 50.08 -20.87 21.19
CA THR A 698 48.71 -21.35 21.26
C THR A 698 47.96 -20.62 22.37
N ASN A 699 46.64 -20.54 22.24
CA ASN A 699 45.73 -19.93 23.22
C ASN A 699 46.15 -18.51 23.64
N VAL A 700 46.49 -17.67 22.66
CA VAL A 700 46.91 -16.30 22.95
C VAL A 700 45.70 -15.42 23.24
N GLN A 701 45.83 -14.55 24.24
CA GLN A 701 44.81 -13.54 24.54
C GLN A 701 45.14 -12.25 23.78
N VAL A 702 44.34 -11.97 22.76
CA VAL A 702 44.42 -10.77 21.94
C VAL A 702 43.68 -9.64 22.64
N LYS A 703 44.31 -8.47 22.73
CA LYS A 703 43.76 -7.27 23.37
C LYS A 703 43.39 -6.21 22.33
N ALA A 704 42.27 -5.53 22.58
CA ALA A 704 41.81 -4.41 21.78
C ALA A 704 42.87 -3.31 21.67
N THR A 705 42.92 -2.63 20.52
CA THR A 705 43.85 -1.54 20.23
C THR A 705 43.19 -0.20 20.52
N THR A 706 43.07 0.17 21.79
CA THR A 706 42.37 1.40 22.25
C THR A 706 43.23 2.67 22.18
N GLY A 707 44.34 2.65 21.44
CA GLY A 707 45.15 3.83 21.13
C GLY A 707 46.11 4.32 22.22
N ALA A 708 46.12 3.75 23.43
CA ALA A 708 47.00 4.20 24.53
C ALA A 708 48.23 3.32 24.80
N ASP A 709 48.24 2.05 24.35
CA ASP A 709 49.16 1.06 24.94
C ASP A 709 50.42 0.74 24.13
N LEU A 710 50.64 1.41 22.99
CA LEU A 710 51.80 1.12 22.14
C LEU A 710 53.10 1.79 22.60
N THR A 711 53.15 2.35 23.81
CA THR A 711 54.31 3.15 24.26
C THR A 711 54.81 2.74 25.63
N THR A 712 56.12 2.51 25.75
CA THR A 712 56.82 2.40 27.03
C THR A 712 57.75 3.60 27.17
N THR A 713 57.56 4.43 28.21
CA THR A 713 58.41 5.62 28.43
C THR A 713 59.23 5.48 29.70
N VAL A 714 60.54 5.71 29.58
CA VAL A 714 61.49 5.73 30.69
C VAL A 714 62.42 6.93 30.50
N ASP A 715 62.62 7.76 31.53
CA ASP A 715 63.53 8.91 31.52
C ASP A 715 63.39 9.83 30.28
N ASN A 716 62.15 10.18 29.92
CA ASN A 716 61.80 10.99 28.73
C ASN A 716 62.09 10.33 27.38
N VAL A 717 62.43 9.05 27.36
CA VAL A 717 62.59 8.24 26.14
C VAL A 717 61.42 7.27 26.01
N SER A 718 60.67 7.40 24.94
CA SER A 718 59.52 6.55 24.60
C SER A 718 59.92 5.52 23.55
N HIS A 719 59.83 4.24 23.88
CA HIS A 719 59.82 3.13 22.93
C HIS A 719 58.38 2.93 22.47
N ILE A 720 58.12 3.12 21.17
CA ILE A 720 56.78 3.22 20.60
C ILE A 720 56.61 2.15 19.52
N GLY A 721 55.56 1.35 19.62
CA GLY A 721 55.10 0.43 18.58
C GLY A 721 54.05 1.06 17.66
N SER A 722 53.80 0.41 16.53
CA SER A 722 52.73 0.80 15.62
C SER A 722 52.08 -0.40 14.95
N TYR A 723 50.76 -0.41 14.84
CA TYR A 723 50.00 -1.36 14.02
C TYR A 723 49.51 -0.78 12.70
N THR A 724 49.82 0.47 12.41
CA THR A 724 49.49 1.10 11.14
C THR A 724 50.76 1.64 10.50
N ALA A 725 50.79 1.78 9.18
CA ALA A 725 51.91 2.44 8.53
C ALA A 725 51.99 3.91 8.97
N GLN A 726 53.12 4.32 9.53
CA GLN A 726 53.33 5.67 10.06
C GLN A 726 54.49 6.38 9.36
N SER A 727 54.26 7.63 8.98
CA SER A 727 55.34 8.57 8.66
C SER A 727 55.77 9.28 9.94
N VAL A 728 57.05 9.17 10.28
CA VAL A 728 57.59 9.67 11.55
C VAL A 728 58.65 10.74 11.29
N LYS A 729 58.75 11.70 12.21
CA LYS A 729 59.76 12.78 12.18
C LYS A 729 60.49 12.87 13.50
N ASP A 730 61.79 13.14 13.44
CA ASP A 730 62.68 13.31 14.59
C ASP A 730 62.60 12.16 15.60
N VAL A 731 62.70 10.92 15.09
CA VAL A 731 62.67 9.68 15.87
C VAL A 731 63.95 8.90 15.70
N TYR A 732 64.10 7.81 16.44
CA TYR A 732 65.24 6.90 16.38
C TYR A 732 64.77 5.52 15.89
N GLY A 733 65.31 5.06 14.76
CA GLY A 733 65.05 3.74 14.19
C GLY A 733 66.17 2.75 14.52
N TYR A 734 65.87 1.47 14.66
CA TYR A 734 66.89 0.46 14.93
C TYR A 734 67.70 0.12 13.65
N ALA A 735 69.02 0.28 13.70
CA ALA A 735 69.96 -0.07 12.66
C ALA A 735 71.33 -0.45 13.23
N ASN A 736 71.90 -1.57 12.77
CA ASN A 736 73.28 -2.01 13.10
C ASN A 736 73.61 -2.00 14.60
N GLY A 737 72.74 -2.56 15.45
CA GLY A 737 73.00 -2.63 16.90
C GLY A 737 72.65 -1.36 17.69
N LYS A 738 72.13 -0.32 17.03
CA LYS A 738 71.85 0.99 17.66
C LYS A 738 70.49 1.54 17.24
N PHE A 739 69.92 2.40 18.06
CA PHE A 739 68.81 3.26 17.66
C PHE A 739 69.38 4.56 17.09
N VAL A 740 69.29 4.77 15.79
CA VAL A 740 69.89 5.89 15.06
C VAL A 740 68.83 6.95 14.78
N LYS A 741 69.17 8.21 15.03
CA LYS A 741 68.28 9.35 14.80
C LYS A 741 67.98 9.51 13.30
N ALA A 742 66.71 9.71 12.98
CA ALA A 742 66.19 9.97 11.65
C ALA A 742 65.31 11.23 11.68
N THR A 743 65.62 12.21 10.81
CA THR A 743 64.80 13.41 10.63
C THR A 743 63.42 13.07 10.09
N THR A 744 63.35 12.09 9.18
CA THR A 744 62.11 11.51 8.65
C THR A 744 62.30 10.02 8.47
N GLY A 745 61.24 9.24 8.65
CA GLY A 745 61.25 7.80 8.38
C GLY A 745 59.85 7.23 8.17
N SER A 746 59.80 5.96 7.82
CA SER A 746 58.57 5.18 7.73
C SER A 746 58.67 3.99 8.69
N VAL A 747 57.62 3.79 9.48
CA VAL A 747 57.46 2.66 10.39
C VAL A 747 56.34 1.79 9.84
N LYS A 748 56.67 0.54 9.49
CA LYS A 748 55.68 -0.45 9.09
C LYS A 748 54.89 -0.97 10.31
N PRO A 749 53.66 -1.46 10.12
CA PRO A 749 52.94 -2.23 11.14
C PRO A 749 53.81 -3.29 11.83
N PHE A 750 53.52 -3.53 13.11
CA PHE A 750 54.24 -4.44 14.01
C PHE A 750 55.71 -4.09 14.25
N ARG A 751 56.14 -2.85 13.94
CA ARG A 751 57.49 -2.33 14.23
C ARG A 751 57.46 -1.31 15.34
N THR A 752 58.65 -0.99 15.83
CA THR A 752 58.84 -0.01 16.88
C THR A 752 59.92 1.00 16.53
N TYR A 753 59.85 2.17 17.15
CA TYR A 753 60.83 3.24 17.07
C TYR A 753 60.98 3.90 18.45
N VAL A 754 61.99 4.73 18.62
CA VAL A 754 62.23 5.47 19.86
C VAL A 754 62.05 6.97 19.64
N LYS A 755 61.46 7.68 20.60
CA LYS A 755 61.30 9.14 20.58
C LYS A 755 61.76 9.72 21.92
N VAL A 756 62.43 10.87 21.89
CA VAL A 756 62.86 11.60 23.10
C VAL A 756 61.98 12.85 23.25
N ALA A 757 61.44 13.08 24.45
CA ALA A 757 60.67 14.27 24.77
C ALA A 757 61.58 15.48 25.07
N GLY A 758 61.21 16.68 24.59
CA GLY A 758 61.95 17.94 24.82
C GLY A 758 62.85 18.37 23.65
N SER A 759 63.60 19.48 23.83
CA SER A 759 64.49 20.03 22.79
C SER A 759 65.65 19.09 22.48
N GLN A 760 65.67 18.59 21.25
CA GLN A 760 66.60 17.58 20.73
C GLN A 760 68.04 18.10 20.52
N GLY A 761 68.33 19.38 20.82
CA GLY A 761 69.64 20.02 20.59
C GLY A 761 70.80 19.43 21.40
N ALA A 762 70.51 18.66 22.46
CA ALA A 762 71.49 17.96 23.28
C ALA A 762 71.35 16.41 23.22
N ALA A 763 70.44 15.87 22.40
CA ALA A 763 70.20 14.42 22.32
C ALA A 763 71.24 13.73 21.43
N PRO A 764 71.69 12.50 21.75
CA PRO A 764 72.71 11.80 20.97
C PRO A 764 72.21 11.46 19.57
N MET A 765 73.13 11.37 18.59
CA MET A 765 72.80 10.98 17.21
C MET A 765 72.42 9.49 17.08
N ALA A 766 72.82 8.67 18.05
CA ALA A 766 72.40 7.30 18.18
C ALA A 766 72.47 6.85 19.64
N PHE A 767 71.54 5.98 20.03
CA PHE A 767 71.62 5.26 21.29
C PHE A 767 72.19 3.85 21.07
N GLY A 768 73.14 3.44 21.90
CA GLY A 768 73.52 2.04 22.02
C GLY A 768 72.39 1.21 22.62
N VAL A 769 72.33 -0.08 22.28
CA VAL A 769 71.38 -1.04 22.86
C VAL A 769 72.13 -1.97 23.80
N ASN A 770 71.71 -2.04 25.06
CA ASN A 770 72.23 -2.96 26.05
C ASN A 770 71.11 -3.88 26.55
N ILE A 771 71.18 -5.18 26.25
CA ILE A 771 70.26 -6.17 26.81
C ILE A 771 70.90 -6.75 28.07
N GLU A 772 70.30 -6.51 29.23
CA GLU A 772 70.83 -6.97 30.52
C GLU A 772 71.09 -8.49 30.50
N GLY A 773 72.25 -8.92 31.01
CA GLY A 773 72.63 -10.33 31.06
C GLY A 773 73.26 -10.91 29.79
N THR A 774 73.33 -10.17 28.69
CA THR A 774 74.17 -10.56 27.53
C THR A 774 75.61 -10.07 27.69
N VAL A 775 76.58 -10.98 27.64
CA VAL A 775 78.01 -10.62 27.71
C VAL A 775 78.44 -10.10 26.35
N THR A 776 78.13 -8.83 26.05
CA THR A 776 78.75 -8.16 24.91
C THR A 776 80.20 -7.85 25.28
N GLY A 777 81.15 -8.42 24.54
CA GLY A 777 82.58 -8.16 24.75
C GLY A 777 82.87 -6.67 24.87
N ILE A 778 83.66 -6.31 25.88
CA ILE A 778 84.12 -4.97 26.30
C ILE A 778 83.60 -3.83 25.40
N ASN A 779 82.39 -3.35 25.70
CA ASN A 779 81.88 -2.09 25.19
C ASN A 779 82.20 -0.99 26.21
N ASN A 780 83.37 -0.39 26.01
CA ASN A 780 83.93 0.75 26.73
C ASN A 780 84.32 0.47 28.18
N ALA A 781 85.58 0.80 28.49
CA ALA A 781 86.00 1.07 29.85
C ALA A 781 84.98 2.03 30.49
N THR A 782 84.33 1.57 31.55
CA THR A 782 83.69 2.43 32.52
C THR A 782 84.73 3.50 32.86
N THR A 783 84.50 4.75 32.48
CA THR A 783 85.15 5.85 33.18
C THR A 783 84.68 5.74 34.61
N ALA A 784 85.54 5.14 35.43
CA ALA A 784 85.39 5.14 36.86
C ALA A 784 85.09 6.57 37.29
N ALA A 785 84.15 6.72 38.21
CA ALA A 785 83.92 7.96 38.94
C ALA A 785 85.27 8.62 39.23
N THR A 786 85.43 9.89 38.88
CA THR A 786 86.64 10.66 39.15
C THR A 786 86.97 10.52 40.63
N ALA A 787 87.91 9.63 40.95
CA ALA A 787 88.39 9.46 42.29
C ALA A 787 89.08 10.77 42.67
N LYS A 788 88.77 11.31 43.86
CA LYS A 788 89.46 12.48 44.41
C LYS A 788 90.98 12.31 44.24
N GLU A 789 91.60 13.26 43.57
CA GLU A 789 93.01 13.27 43.19
C GLU A 789 93.89 12.85 44.38
N ALA A 790 94.60 11.72 44.26
CA ALA A 790 95.58 11.32 45.27
C ALA A 790 96.92 11.98 44.93
N ILE A 791 97.40 12.84 45.83
CA ILE A 791 98.69 13.53 45.69
C ILE A 791 99.73 12.82 46.54
N TYR A 792 100.90 12.53 45.96
CA TYR A 792 102.00 11.84 46.63
C TYR A 792 103.24 12.73 46.73
N ASN A 793 104.04 12.59 47.79
CA ASN A 793 105.40 13.13 47.81
C ASN A 793 106.36 12.26 46.97
N LEU A 794 107.60 12.70 46.79
CA LEU A 794 108.61 11.97 46.02
C LEU A 794 109.04 10.63 46.66
N GLN A 795 108.61 10.36 47.89
CA GLN A 795 108.80 9.10 48.59
C GLN A 795 107.63 8.13 48.39
N GLY A 796 106.63 8.50 47.58
CA GLY A 796 105.47 7.65 47.28
C GLY A 796 104.42 7.61 48.39
N VAL A 797 104.50 8.51 49.39
CA VAL A 797 103.52 8.62 50.48
C VAL A 797 102.40 9.57 50.04
N ARG A 798 101.14 9.15 50.23
CA ARG A 798 99.97 9.98 49.93
C ARG A 798 99.87 11.11 50.96
N VAL A 799 99.82 12.35 50.50
CA VAL A 799 99.91 13.55 51.36
C VAL A 799 98.64 14.39 51.43
N SER A 800 97.78 14.38 50.41
CA SER A 800 96.53 15.16 50.40
C SER A 800 95.59 14.74 49.26
N GLY A 801 94.36 15.25 49.32
CA GLY A 801 93.36 15.22 48.24
C GLY A 801 93.30 16.51 47.41
N ASP A 802 94.04 17.56 47.78
CA ASP A 802 94.22 18.79 46.99
C ASP A 802 95.62 19.43 47.19
N LEU A 803 96.04 20.29 46.25
CA LEU A 803 97.34 20.99 46.26
C LEU A 803 97.36 22.26 47.14
N LYS A 804 96.21 22.78 47.60
CA LYS A 804 96.10 24.11 48.22
C LYS A 804 96.68 24.20 49.63
N HIS A 805 96.77 23.06 50.32
CA HIS A 805 97.23 22.98 51.71
C HIS A 805 98.59 22.28 51.87
N LEU A 806 99.27 21.98 50.75
CA LEU A 806 100.59 21.35 50.78
C LEU A 806 101.70 22.40 50.90
N THR A 807 102.75 22.06 51.63
CA THR A 807 103.97 22.88 51.73
C THR A 807 104.67 22.98 50.38
N LYS A 808 105.47 24.03 50.19
CA LYS A 808 106.21 24.26 48.92
C LYS A 808 107.13 23.08 48.63
N GLY A 809 107.00 22.48 47.45
CA GLY A 809 107.70 21.24 47.11
C GLY A 809 107.21 20.61 45.80
N VAL A 810 107.82 19.49 45.41
CA VAL A 810 107.45 18.73 44.21
C VAL A 810 106.62 17.52 44.63
N TYR A 811 105.44 17.38 44.01
CA TYR A 811 104.50 16.31 44.27
C TYR A 811 104.17 15.54 43.00
N ILE A 812 103.71 14.31 43.14
CA ILE A 812 103.20 13.50 42.04
C ILE A 812 101.67 13.55 42.08
N VAL A 813 101.08 14.11 41.04
CA VAL A 813 99.62 14.16 40.81
C VAL A 813 99.36 13.47 39.48
N ASN A 814 98.55 12.41 39.48
CA ASN A 814 98.24 11.61 38.29
C ASN A 814 99.49 11.18 37.49
N GLY A 815 100.57 10.82 38.19
CA GLY A 815 101.82 10.35 37.58
C GLY A 815 102.73 11.44 37.03
N GLN A 816 102.38 12.72 37.17
CA GLN A 816 103.20 13.85 36.72
C GLN A 816 103.79 14.65 37.90
N LYS A 817 105.02 15.16 37.73
CA LYS A 817 105.66 16.05 38.71
C LYS A 817 105.01 17.44 38.64
N VAL A 818 104.40 17.87 39.73
CA VAL A 818 103.81 19.20 39.92
C VAL A 818 104.55 19.93 41.03
N VAL A 819 104.95 21.17 40.77
CA VAL A 819 105.66 22.00 41.75
C VAL A 819 104.67 22.95 42.43
N VAL A 820 104.49 22.80 43.74
CA VAL A 820 103.76 23.75 44.60
C VAL A 820 104.77 24.80 45.06
N LYS A 821 104.54 26.07 44.66
CA LYS A 821 105.50 27.17 44.81
C LYS A 821 105.29 28.04 46.04
#